data_AF-R9KQ27-F1
#
_entry.id   AF-R9KQ27-F1
#
_cell.length_a   1.000
_cell.length_b   1.000
_cell.length_c   1.000
_cell.angle_alpha   90.00
_cell.angle_beta   90.00
_cell.angle_gamma   90.00
#
_symmetry.space_group_name_H-M   'P 1'
#
loop_
_entity.id
_entity.type
_entity.pdbx_description
1 polymer ?
#
loop_
_entity_poly.entity_id
_entity_poly.type
_entity_poly.pdbx_seq_one_letter_code
_entity_poly.pdbx_strand_id
1 'polypeptide(L)'
;MELFELERAFKNHIFHNEDEIKIHFHSDIIKPLLEELNPKMIGQFKSETVFHWGGRADATFQNISFELKKYGYFKTPKGIEEALKGRSRKDHGLYDYIIENSGISAKDTTEAMAQKILNGIGVGFDGKRFLFARFVSVPVAEKLDTEKLTMEIDLELPVSFRHEVKDFSAGLKRLALLLKQQDKIALNKKNLISVINPKSQFVKKNMKIIYEELYFNLNDLRGSSRVRTLYHEWDRVFGTMYGDDIQATSFTEVSSVIKDLYGYNDDVKIDSKAFLFTLQTFFNMFLKLLIYAFLAQLVSPVYAFTDMLTKPQINKLFDGELHKYDSLVANFFESHFMEWFTYTCSDGKFDTVVVNDILAVVNQFDLSTYILKPEELQDILQEVYMELIPAKMRHLMGEYFSPDWIVEHALDLVGYTGEIEKTLIDPAAGSGTFLTHAIKRVVGQRDGKLSRDDIDKITHNIIGFDINPISVVAAKANYILAVFSSCEDEVFQDFAGPVDIPIYIADSILSPVVYTEESERTLLIGTSVGKFQIPKFSDYADASEFLRTLSKNIDDKCDFDVFWNRVGGRVIDSQYKTVAEELFDRLYTLHRAGNDSFWPVILRNSFAPILIGNKFDFVVGNPPWIAWKSMSKSYREGTLEIWKSYGIFEKNAYDKKTTHDDFGMAVTYVAVDKYLKENGNMVFLLPASFLKSTKGGEGFRKFSITRFGQNIPFSVDAVDDFSNVKLFTIPTVVIKFTKSVEMEYPMRNYKVWSQVGKKTTIDSHAKWYQVARNMTSETLDAQPVDGNDKQSSWLTMSDMGFANKILDPSPKRYYSGRKGIEPAGAKGVYLLKKPVRSRDGLLLVENCMERQRRKDFLAKGVHKGKVEETFVFPMLGGRNIGKWQVKSNEFMLVPHTAEYKYGIPVAELDKIAPRTSEWLYFYHDELLNSRIQNGKFFNPSTQPYYRLDNVGEYTYAPYKVLWKEQTGSMSAVVVGSYFESVPNADRGLFSEDKAIVVDSKVLMLGLPEFEEANYVCGILNAKDVVAVIDGYAINTNRGIDVLKYLAIPKYDRKDLVHQKISAMSQEIHARMKMVKPEGIFRLEEELNDEVRKLFSSITAPPIKESSFNVP
;
A
#
# COMPACT_ATOMS: atom_id res chain seq x y z
N MET A 1 -13.92 -11.45 -41.96
CA MET A 1 -13.61 -12.79 -42.54
C MET A 1 -13.84 -13.88 -41.49
N GLU A 2 -14.50 -15.01 -41.83
CA GLU A 2 -14.66 -16.16 -40.91
C GLU A 2 -13.47 -17.13 -41.07
N LEU A 3 -12.70 -17.38 -40.00
CA LEU A 3 -11.49 -18.23 -40.06
C LEU A 3 -11.77 -19.64 -40.59
N PHE A 4 -13.00 -20.14 -40.41
CA PHE A 4 -13.45 -21.42 -40.94
C PHE A 4 -13.41 -21.49 -42.48
N GLU A 5 -13.60 -20.36 -43.18
CA GLU A 5 -13.52 -20.32 -44.64
C GLU A 5 -12.09 -20.54 -45.13
N LEU A 6 -11.09 -19.98 -44.45
CA LEU A 6 -9.68 -20.21 -44.75
C LEU A 6 -9.28 -21.66 -44.49
N GLU A 7 -9.73 -22.21 -43.36
CA GLU A 7 -9.52 -23.62 -43.02
C GLU A 7 -10.13 -24.54 -44.10
N ARG A 8 -11.34 -24.25 -44.54
CA ARG A 8 -12.03 -25.01 -45.60
C ARG A 8 -11.31 -24.87 -46.94
N ALA A 9 -10.88 -23.66 -47.31
CA ALA A 9 -10.14 -23.40 -48.54
C ALA A 9 -8.85 -24.23 -48.58
N PHE A 10 -8.03 -24.17 -47.53
CA PHE A 10 -6.79 -24.92 -47.44
C PHE A 10 -7.03 -26.44 -47.45
N LYS A 11 -8.04 -26.93 -46.73
CA LYS A 11 -8.38 -28.37 -46.65
C LYS A 11 -8.91 -28.98 -47.95
N ASN A 12 -9.31 -28.17 -48.93
CA ASN A 12 -9.77 -28.67 -50.24
C ASN A 12 -8.61 -29.12 -51.15
N HIS A 13 -7.36 -28.84 -50.77
CA HIS A 13 -6.18 -29.25 -51.51
C HIS A 13 -5.69 -30.65 -51.12
N ILE A 14 -5.04 -31.33 -52.07
CA ILE A 14 -4.32 -32.60 -51.85
C ILE A 14 -2.84 -32.28 -51.95
N PHE A 15 -2.06 -32.61 -50.92
CA PHE A 15 -0.64 -32.28 -50.83
C PHE A 15 0.23 -33.52 -51.07
N HIS A 16 1.10 -33.46 -52.07
CA HIS A 16 2.02 -34.53 -52.46
C HIS A 16 3.45 -34.31 -51.93
N ASN A 17 3.83 -33.06 -51.68
CA ASN A 17 5.16 -32.69 -51.20
C ASN A 17 5.09 -31.49 -50.23
N GLU A 18 6.23 -31.13 -49.65
CA GLU A 18 6.34 -30.01 -48.71
C GLU A 18 6.14 -28.66 -49.40
N ASP A 19 6.61 -28.48 -50.64
CA ASP A 19 6.54 -27.21 -51.38
C ASP A 19 5.09 -26.80 -51.68
N GLU A 20 4.21 -27.75 -51.97
CA GLU A 20 2.77 -27.49 -52.13
C GLU A 20 2.15 -26.93 -50.83
N ILE A 21 2.56 -27.43 -49.66
CA ILE A 21 2.12 -26.88 -48.38
C ILE A 21 2.63 -25.45 -48.22
N LYS A 22 3.88 -25.15 -48.62
CA LYS A 22 4.44 -23.79 -48.55
C LYS A 22 3.65 -22.80 -49.40
N ILE A 23 3.34 -23.18 -50.65
CA ILE A 23 2.58 -22.34 -51.59
C ILE A 23 1.19 -22.05 -51.03
N HIS A 24 0.46 -23.09 -50.63
CA HIS A 24 -0.91 -22.97 -50.13
C HIS A 24 -0.99 -22.32 -48.74
N PHE A 25 0.04 -22.50 -47.89
CA PHE A 25 0.12 -21.81 -46.61
C PHE A 25 0.22 -20.30 -46.82
N HIS A 26 1.00 -19.87 -47.83
CA HIS A 26 1.07 -18.46 -48.17
C HIS A 26 -0.22 -17.95 -48.84
N SER A 27 -0.73 -18.63 -49.88
CA SER A 27 -1.87 -18.15 -50.67
C SER A 27 -3.21 -18.20 -49.97
N ASP A 28 -3.46 -19.26 -49.20
CA ASP A 28 -4.79 -19.56 -48.65
C ASP A 28 -4.91 -19.15 -47.19
N ILE A 29 -3.79 -18.94 -46.48
CA ILE A 29 -3.76 -18.60 -45.06
C ILE A 29 -3.09 -17.25 -44.83
N ILE A 30 -1.78 -17.11 -45.07
CA ILE A 30 -1.03 -15.90 -44.68
C ILE A 30 -1.52 -14.66 -45.43
N LYS A 31 -1.64 -14.71 -46.76
CA LYS A 31 -2.01 -13.54 -47.55
C LYS A 31 -3.42 -13.03 -47.20
N PRO A 32 -4.48 -13.87 -47.16
CA PRO A 32 -5.81 -13.43 -46.73
C PRO A 32 -5.83 -12.88 -45.30
N LEU A 33 -5.08 -13.50 -44.37
CA LEU A 33 -4.96 -13.01 -43.00
C LEU A 33 -4.29 -11.64 -42.93
N LEU A 34 -3.20 -11.42 -43.66
CA LEU A 34 -2.50 -10.13 -43.69
C LEU A 34 -3.33 -9.05 -44.39
N GLU A 35 -4.07 -9.38 -45.45
CA GLU A 35 -4.98 -8.43 -46.12
C GLU A 35 -6.07 -7.90 -45.19
N GLU A 36 -6.62 -8.76 -44.32
CA GLU A 36 -7.64 -8.37 -43.35
C GLU A 36 -7.05 -7.70 -42.10
N LEU A 37 -6.00 -8.29 -41.53
CA LEU A 37 -5.50 -7.93 -40.19
C LEU A 37 -4.41 -6.85 -40.22
N ASN A 38 -3.60 -6.81 -41.29
CA ASN A 38 -2.45 -5.91 -41.38
C ASN A 38 -2.10 -5.54 -42.84
N PRO A 39 -3.02 -4.87 -43.56
CA PRO A 39 -2.89 -4.63 -45.01
C PRO A 39 -1.66 -3.79 -45.38
N LYS A 40 -1.17 -2.95 -44.45
CA LYS A 40 0.00 -2.09 -44.69
C LYS A 40 1.32 -2.85 -44.72
N MET A 41 1.38 -4.04 -44.11
CA MET A 41 2.63 -4.80 -43.94
C MET A 41 2.71 -6.07 -44.79
N ILE A 42 1.75 -6.30 -45.70
CA ILE A 42 1.75 -7.46 -46.61
C ILE A 42 3.12 -7.64 -47.30
N GLY A 43 3.75 -6.54 -47.72
CA GLY A 43 5.06 -6.56 -48.40
C GLY A 43 6.27 -6.92 -47.51
N GLN A 44 6.09 -7.09 -46.19
CA GLN A 44 7.17 -7.47 -45.27
C GLN A 44 7.30 -8.98 -45.07
N PHE A 45 6.35 -9.78 -45.57
CA PHE A 45 6.48 -11.24 -45.57
C PHE A 45 7.58 -11.66 -46.55
N LYS A 46 8.62 -12.32 -46.05
CA LYS A 46 9.77 -12.76 -46.85
C LYS A 46 9.80 -14.28 -46.90
N SER A 47 9.86 -14.84 -48.11
CA SER A 47 10.12 -16.27 -48.32
C SER A 47 11.62 -16.54 -48.28
N GLU A 48 12.02 -17.69 -47.74
CA GLU A 48 13.39 -18.21 -47.74
C GLU A 48 14.47 -17.28 -47.13
N THR A 49 14.25 -16.82 -45.90
CA THR A 49 15.20 -15.91 -45.23
C THR A 49 16.42 -16.68 -44.71
N VAL A 50 17.61 -16.29 -45.20
CA VAL A 50 18.90 -16.78 -44.71
C VAL A 50 19.38 -15.87 -43.57
N PHE A 51 19.67 -16.46 -42.41
CA PHE A 51 20.13 -15.74 -41.23
C PHE A 51 21.65 -15.52 -41.20
N HIS A 52 22.10 -14.62 -40.32
CA HIS A 52 23.48 -14.16 -40.30
C HIS A 52 24.45 -15.19 -39.71
N TRP A 53 24.14 -15.82 -38.56
CA TRP A 53 25.04 -16.81 -37.95
C TRP A 53 24.69 -18.28 -38.28
N GLY A 54 23.59 -18.54 -38.99
CA GLY A 54 23.29 -19.84 -39.60
C GLY A 54 21.80 -20.13 -39.76
N GLY A 55 21.47 -20.99 -40.73
CA GLY A 55 20.10 -21.46 -40.97
C GLY A 55 19.32 -20.67 -42.03
N ARG A 56 18.28 -21.31 -42.56
CA ARG A 56 17.37 -20.73 -43.57
C ARG A 56 15.93 -21.09 -43.20
N ALA A 57 15.19 -20.13 -42.66
CA ALA A 57 13.76 -20.31 -42.41
C ALA A 57 12.96 -20.30 -43.72
N ASP A 58 11.88 -21.07 -43.77
CA ASP A 58 11.00 -21.12 -44.96
C ASP A 58 10.34 -19.79 -45.26
N ALA A 59 9.98 -19.06 -44.22
CA ALA A 59 9.58 -17.67 -44.33
C ALA A 59 9.87 -16.92 -43.02
N THR A 60 9.87 -15.60 -43.11
CA THR A 60 9.88 -14.71 -41.95
C THR A 60 8.89 -13.58 -42.14
N PHE A 61 8.26 -13.19 -41.05
CA PHE A 61 7.49 -11.97 -40.96
C PHE A 61 7.89 -11.27 -39.66
N GLN A 62 8.69 -10.21 -39.77
CA GLN A 62 9.24 -9.50 -38.61
C GLN A 62 9.97 -10.45 -37.64
N ASN A 63 9.56 -10.51 -36.38
CA ASN A 63 10.09 -11.40 -35.33
C ASN A 63 9.57 -12.84 -35.39
N ILE A 64 8.72 -13.17 -36.38
CA ILE A 64 8.16 -14.50 -36.59
C ILE A 64 8.99 -15.26 -37.63
N SER A 65 9.46 -16.45 -37.24
CA SER A 65 10.14 -17.39 -38.12
C SER A 65 9.24 -18.59 -38.41
N PHE A 66 9.08 -18.93 -39.69
CA PHE A 66 8.22 -20.04 -40.13
C PHE A 66 9.04 -21.25 -40.58
N GLU A 67 8.60 -22.44 -40.18
CA GLU A 67 9.19 -23.72 -40.58
C GLU A 67 8.10 -24.71 -41.01
N LEU A 68 8.01 -25.02 -42.29
CA LEU A 68 6.92 -25.78 -42.89
C LEU A 68 7.37 -27.21 -43.17
N LYS A 69 6.52 -28.19 -42.87
CA LYS A 69 6.82 -29.62 -43.06
C LYS A 69 5.78 -30.30 -43.94
N LYS A 70 6.12 -31.49 -44.44
CA LYS A 70 5.21 -32.35 -45.23
C LYS A 70 3.92 -32.69 -44.47
N TYR A 71 2.88 -33.05 -45.22
CA TYR A 71 1.52 -33.23 -44.71
C TYR A 71 1.44 -34.17 -43.51
N GLY A 72 0.93 -33.67 -42.37
CA GLY A 72 0.66 -34.47 -41.16
C GLY A 72 1.90 -34.98 -40.41
N TYR A 73 3.07 -34.38 -40.63
CA TYR A 73 4.33 -34.82 -40.04
C TYR A 73 4.44 -34.63 -38.51
N PHE A 74 3.75 -33.62 -37.96
CA PHE A 74 3.67 -33.35 -36.51
C PHE A 74 2.83 -34.40 -35.74
N LYS A 75 2.34 -35.44 -36.42
CA LYS A 75 1.79 -36.63 -35.75
C LYS A 75 2.87 -37.44 -35.02
N THR A 76 4.13 -37.32 -35.42
CA THR A 76 5.26 -38.05 -34.82
C THR A 76 6.14 -37.12 -33.98
N PRO A 77 6.69 -37.57 -32.83
CA PRO A 77 7.64 -36.78 -32.05
C PRO A 77 8.84 -36.31 -32.88
N LYS A 78 9.33 -37.19 -33.78
CA LYS A 78 10.41 -36.88 -34.72
C LYS A 78 10.07 -35.67 -35.62
N GLY A 79 8.85 -35.59 -36.15
CA GLY A 79 8.45 -34.46 -37.00
C GLY A 79 8.38 -33.13 -36.27
N ILE A 80 7.98 -33.16 -34.99
CA ILE A 80 8.01 -31.98 -34.11
C ILE A 80 9.46 -31.57 -33.81
N GLU A 81 10.31 -32.52 -33.43
CA GLU A 81 11.71 -32.27 -33.11
C GLU A 81 12.50 -31.73 -34.31
N GLU A 82 12.26 -32.27 -35.51
CA GLU A 82 12.87 -31.76 -36.76
C GLU A 82 12.42 -30.34 -37.12
N ALA A 83 11.23 -29.89 -36.70
CA ALA A 83 10.82 -28.49 -36.87
C ALA A 83 11.43 -27.58 -35.79
N LEU A 84 11.55 -28.05 -34.55
CA LEU A 84 12.12 -27.27 -33.46
C LEU A 84 13.64 -27.13 -33.57
N LYS A 85 14.35 -28.21 -33.91
CA LYS A 85 15.81 -28.28 -33.86
C LYS A 85 16.48 -28.57 -35.20
N GLY A 86 15.75 -28.91 -36.26
CA GLY A 86 16.34 -29.35 -37.53
C GLY A 86 16.71 -30.84 -37.57
N ARG A 87 17.00 -31.38 -38.76
CA ARG A 87 17.19 -32.83 -39.05
C ARG A 87 18.54 -33.40 -38.62
N SER A 88 19.54 -32.54 -38.44
CA SER A 88 20.92 -32.95 -38.15
C SER A 88 21.69 -31.83 -37.43
N ARG A 89 22.97 -32.07 -37.09
CA ARG A 89 23.85 -31.02 -36.56
C ARG A 89 24.14 -29.88 -37.53
N LYS A 90 23.91 -30.08 -38.84
CA LYS A 90 24.11 -29.07 -39.89
C LYS A 90 22.80 -28.41 -40.34
N ASP A 91 21.69 -28.84 -39.78
CA ASP A 91 20.35 -28.36 -40.12
C ASP A 91 19.75 -27.66 -38.89
N HIS A 92 19.09 -26.54 -39.13
CA HIS A 92 18.59 -25.63 -38.11
C HIS A 92 17.07 -25.77 -37.96
N GLY A 93 16.53 -25.34 -36.84
CA GLY A 93 15.09 -25.32 -36.61
C GLY A 93 14.61 -24.03 -35.95
N LEU A 94 13.33 -24.00 -35.56
CA LEU A 94 12.71 -22.84 -34.92
C LEU A 94 13.49 -22.32 -33.70
N TYR A 95 14.13 -23.20 -32.92
CA TYR A 95 14.98 -22.83 -31.80
C TYR A 95 16.11 -21.87 -32.24
N ASP A 96 16.84 -22.27 -33.28
CA ASP A 96 17.96 -21.50 -33.84
C ASP A 96 17.47 -20.20 -34.50
N TYR A 97 16.38 -20.29 -35.27
CA TYR A 97 15.81 -19.15 -35.99
C TYR A 97 15.32 -18.05 -35.06
N ILE A 98 14.75 -18.40 -33.89
CA ILE A 98 14.30 -17.42 -32.91
C ILE A 98 15.50 -16.65 -32.32
N ILE A 99 16.62 -17.33 -32.06
CA ILE A 99 17.84 -16.70 -31.56
C ILE A 99 18.42 -15.73 -32.61
N GLU A 100 18.54 -16.18 -33.86
CA GLU A 100 19.02 -15.35 -34.98
C GLU A 100 18.14 -14.13 -35.22
N ASN A 101 16.82 -14.35 -35.31
CA ASN A 101 15.85 -13.30 -35.63
C ASN A 101 15.68 -12.28 -34.48
N SER A 102 16.18 -12.59 -33.27
CA SER A 102 16.16 -11.68 -32.13
C SER A 102 17.13 -10.50 -32.25
N GLY A 103 18.15 -10.59 -33.13
CA GLY A 103 19.13 -9.52 -33.32
C GLY A 103 19.99 -9.23 -32.09
N ILE A 104 20.27 -10.25 -31.30
CA ILE A 104 21.21 -10.18 -30.16
C ILE A 104 22.63 -9.82 -30.64
N SER A 105 23.53 -9.49 -29.74
CA SER A 105 24.91 -9.16 -30.09
C SER A 105 25.81 -9.45 -28.91
N ALA A 106 27.06 -9.85 -29.15
CA ALA A 106 28.05 -10.06 -28.09
C ALA A 106 28.32 -8.81 -27.21
N LYS A 107 27.85 -7.63 -27.62
CA LYS A 107 27.93 -6.37 -26.84
C LYS A 107 26.72 -6.13 -25.93
N ASP A 108 25.65 -6.90 -26.07
CA ASP A 108 24.45 -6.77 -25.24
C ASP A 108 24.74 -7.29 -23.81
N THR A 109 24.08 -6.70 -22.81
CA THR A 109 24.11 -7.28 -21.45
C THR A 109 23.28 -8.56 -21.41
N THR A 110 23.51 -9.42 -20.41
CA THR A 110 22.72 -10.64 -20.17
C THR A 110 21.22 -10.35 -20.17
N GLU A 111 20.79 -9.26 -19.54
CA GLU A 111 19.38 -8.84 -19.50
C GLU A 111 18.88 -8.41 -20.89
N ALA A 112 19.68 -7.65 -21.63
CA ALA A 112 19.31 -7.20 -22.97
C ALA A 112 19.22 -8.38 -23.96
N MET A 113 20.11 -9.37 -23.86
CA MET A 113 20.04 -10.60 -24.64
C MET A 113 18.78 -11.38 -24.33
N ALA A 114 18.49 -11.60 -23.05
CA ALA A 114 17.27 -12.31 -22.62
C ALA A 114 16.01 -11.62 -23.17
N GLN A 115 15.90 -10.29 -23.04
CA GLN A 115 14.74 -9.52 -23.52
C GLN A 115 14.55 -9.62 -25.04
N LYS A 116 15.62 -9.58 -25.83
CA LYS A 116 15.53 -9.75 -27.28
C LYS A 116 15.04 -11.14 -27.67
N ILE A 117 15.56 -12.19 -27.04
CA ILE A 117 15.20 -13.58 -27.31
C ILE A 117 13.73 -13.86 -26.92
N LEU A 118 13.26 -13.31 -25.79
CA LEU A 118 11.87 -13.43 -25.33
C LEU A 118 10.85 -12.83 -26.30
N ASN A 119 11.27 -12.00 -27.26
CA ASN A 119 10.40 -11.42 -28.27
C ASN A 119 10.29 -12.26 -29.55
N GLY A 120 11.15 -13.26 -29.77
CA GLY A 120 11.11 -14.06 -30.99
C GLY A 120 10.05 -15.17 -30.93
N ILE A 121 9.42 -15.46 -32.08
CA ILE A 121 8.32 -16.42 -32.20
C ILE A 121 8.58 -17.37 -33.37
N GLY A 122 8.44 -18.67 -33.12
CA GLY A 122 8.52 -19.71 -34.14
C GLY A 122 7.15 -20.28 -34.46
N VAL A 123 6.83 -20.41 -35.74
CA VAL A 123 5.59 -21.03 -36.22
C VAL A 123 5.92 -22.17 -37.18
N GLY A 124 5.70 -23.39 -36.73
CA GLY A 124 5.72 -24.57 -37.56
C GLY A 124 4.34 -24.91 -38.10
N PHE A 125 4.26 -25.42 -39.32
CA PHE A 125 2.99 -25.93 -39.88
C PHE A 125 3.23 -27.11 -40.83
N ASP A 126 2.47 -28.18 -40.64
CA ASP A 126 2.60 -29.42 -41.42
C ASP A 126 1.39 -29.69 -42.33
N GLY A 127 0.56 -28.68 -42.61
CA GLY A 127 -0.68 -28.84 -43.38
C GLY A 127 -1.88 -29.37 -42.56
N LYS A 128 -1.68 -29.86 -41.32
CA LYS A 128 -2.76 -30.35 -40.46
C LYS A 128 -2.76 -29.73 -39.06
N ARG A 129 -1.58 -29.43 -38.52
CA ARG A 129 -1.34 -28.91 -37.18
C ARG A 129 -0.34 -27.77 -37.24
N PHE A 130 -0.49 -26.87 -36.28
CA PHE A 130 0.45 -25.81 -36.01
C PHE A 130 1.33 -26.18 -34.81
N LEU A 131 2.57 -25.70 -34.85
CA LEU A 131 3.55 -25.78 -33.79
C LEU A 131 3.97 -24.35 -33.47
N PHE A 132 3.81 -23.89 -32.23
CA PHE A 132 4.28 -22.58 -31.81
C PHE A 132 5.44 -22.76 -30.84
N ALA A 133 6.54 -22.05 -31.06
CA ALA A 133 7.76 -22.15 -30.26
C ALA A 133 8.23 -20.76 -29.82
N ARG A 134 8.74 -20.65 -28.59
CA ARG A 134 9.27 -19.39 -28.04
C ARG A 134 10.16 -19.64 -26.82
N PHE A 135 10.92 -18.63 -26.42
CA PHE A 135 11.56 -18.60 -25.12
C PHE A 135 10.66 -17.94 -24.07
N VAL A 136 10.76 -18.38 -22.82
CA VAL A 136 10.06 -17.81 -21.66
C VAL A 136 11.04 -17.51 -20.54
N SER A 137 10.76 -16.54 -19.68
CA SER A 137 11.67 -16.24 -18.55
C SER A 137 11.57 -17.29 -17.46
N VAL A 138 12.71 -17.66 -16.87
CA VAL A 138 12.81 -18.64 -15.78
C VAL A 138 13.71 -18.15 -14.63
N PRO A 139 13.50 -18.64 -13.38
CA PRO A 139 14.30 -18.22 -12.22
C PRO A 139 15.76 -18.70 -12.27
N VAL A 140 15.98 -19.89 -12.84
CA VAL A 140 17.29 -20.53 -12.97
C VAL A 140 17.83 -20.23 -14.36
N ALA A 141 19.04 -19.69 -14.44
CA ALA A 141 19.66 -19.42 -15.73
C ALA A 141 20.07 -20.75 -16.37
N GLU A 142 19.75 -20.91 -17.66
CA GLU A 142 20.06 -22.09 -18.45
C GLU A 142 21.10 -21.70 -19.51
N LYS A 143 22.01 -22.62 -19.84
CA LYS A 143 22.94 -22.43 -20.94
C LYS A 143 22.19 -22.57 -22.26
N LEU A 144 22.28 -21.54 -23.12
CA LEU A 144 21.75 -21.60 -24.48
C LEU A 144 22.57 -22.56 -25.32
N ASP A 145 21.90 -23.54 -25.93
CA ASP A 145 22.51 -24.36 -26.98
C ASP A 145 22.72 -23.50 -28.23
N THR A 146 23.96 -23.11 -28.51
CA THR A 146 24.32 -22.36 -29.72
C THR A 146 25.31 -23.13 -30.60
N GLU A 147 25.46 -24.45 -30.38
CA GLU A 147 26.47 -25.29 -31.07
C GLU A 147 26.29 -25.31 -32.61
N LYS A 148 25.08 -25.01 -33.09
CA LYS A 148 24.74 -24.95 -34.52
C LYS A 148 24.94 -23.58 -35.15
N LEU A 149 25.08 -22.54 -34.34
CA LEU A 149 25.25 -21.17 -34.80
C LEU A 149 26.74 -20.84 -34.87
N THR A 150 27.14 -19.99 -35.82
CA THR A 150 28.54 -19.52 -35.91
C THR A 150 28.91 -18.54 -34.79
N MET A 151 27.92 -18.06 -34.02
CA MET A 151 28.14 -17.28 -32.80
C MET A 151 27.92 -18.17 -31.57
N GLU A 152 29.00 -18.43 -30.83
CA GLU A 152 28.92 -19.12 -29.54
C GLU A 152 28.56 -18.13 -28.43
N ILE A 153 27.47 -18.41 -27.71
CA ILE A 153 27.10 -17.70 -26.49
C ILE A 153 27.38 -18.63 -25.31
N ASP A 154 28.52 -18.43 -24.65
CA ASP A 154 28.87 -19.16 -23.41
C ASP A 154 28.38 -18.40 -22.16
N LEU A 155 27.12 -18.01 -22.16
CA LEU A 155 26.46 -17.32 -21.05
C LEU A 155 25.19 -18.07 -20.65
N GLU A 156 24.97 -18.19 -19.34
CA GLU A 156 23.69 -18.66 -18.82
C GLU A 156 22.69 -17.50 -18.83
N LEU A 157 21.56 -17.69 -19.51
CA LEU A 157 20.49 -16.71 -19.58
C LEU A 157 19.25 -17.21 -18.81
N PRO A 158 18.47 -16.33 -18.14
CA PRO A 158 17.24 -16.70 -17.43
C PRO A 158 16.07 -16.91 -18.39
N VAL A 159 16.26 -17.73 -19.43
CA VAL A 159 15.27 -18.07 -20.45
C VAL A 159 15.24 -19.58 -20.69
N SER A 160 14.06 -20.13 -20.96
CA SER A 160 13.88 -21.54 -21.29
C SER A 160 12.99 -21.69 -22.53
N PHE A 161 13.28 -22.68 -23.37
CA PHE A 161 12.58 -22.88 -24.63
C PHE A 161 11.33 -23.74 -24.45
N ARG A 162 10.18 -23.24 -24.92
CA ARG A 162 8.89 -23.93 -24.84
C ARG A 162 8.25 -24.02 -26.22
N HIS A 163 7.46 -25.08 -26.41
CA HIS A 163 6.64 -25.25 -27.60
C HIS A 163 5.25 -25.80 -27.26
N GLU A 164 4.29 -25.49 -28.12
CA GLU A 164 2.93 -26.03 -28.08
C GLU A 164 2.50 -26.50 -29.48
N VAL A 165 1.73 -27.59 -29.54
CA VAL A 165 1.11 -28.08 -30.78
C VAL A 165 -0.38 -27.83 -30.69
N LYS A 166 -0.95 -27.25 -31.76
CA LYS A 166 -2.38 -26.96 -31.87
C LYS A 166 -2.93 -27.60 -33.14
N ASP A 167 -4.15 -28.11 -33.06
CA ASP A 167 -4.86 -28.54 -34.26
C ASP A 167 -5.20 -27.35 -35.16
N PHE A 168 -5.55 -27.62 -36.43
CA PHE A 168 -5.67 -26.61 -37.48
C PHE A 168 -6.45 -25.35 -37.06
N SER A 169 -7.65 -25.51 -36.52
CA SER A 169 -8.55 -24.40 -36.21
C SER A 169 -8.00 -23.50 -35.11
N ALA A 170 -7.57 -24.09 -33.98
CA ALA A 170 -6.94 -23.36 -32.87
C ALA A 170 -5.60 -22.74 -33.28
N GLY A 171 -4.82 -23.43 -34.12
CA GLY A 171 -3.57 -22.90 -34.64
C GLY A 171 -3.76 -21.74 -35.60
N LEU A 172 -4.77 -21.78 -36.46
CA LEU A 172 -5.14 -20.67 -37.35
C LEU A 172 -5.56 -19.44 -36.54
N LYS A 173 -6.34 -19.66 -35.47
CA LYS A 173 -6.73 -18.61 -34.52
C LYS A 173 -5.52 -17.96 -33.85
N ARG A 174 -4.58 -18.77 -33.36
CA ARG A 174 -3.31 -18.33 -32.75
C ARG A 174 -2.45 -17.54 -33.74
N LEU A 175 -2.33 -18.02 -34.98
CA LEU A 175 -1.60 -17.33 -36.05
C LEU A 175 -2.24 -15.97 -36.37
N ALA A 176 -3.56 -15.88 -36.44
CA ALA A 176 -4.26 -14.62 -36.65
C ALA A 176 -3.94 -13.60 -35.54
N LEU A 177 -3.90 -14.02 -34.27
CA LEU A 177 -3.49 -13.15 -33.16
C LEU A 177 -2.04 -12.67 -33.32
N LEU A 178 -1.11 -13.55 -33.70
CA LEU A 178 0.30 -13.22 -33.92
C LEU A 178 0.50 -12.20 -35.06
N LEU A 179 -0.23 -12.35 -36.17
CA LEU A 179 -0.13 -11.44 -37.31
C LEU A 179 -0.79 -10.06 -37.04
N LYS A 180 -1.74 -10.00 -36.10
CA LYS A 180 -2.41 -8.76 -35.67
C LYS A 180 -1.54 -7.86 -34.78
N GLN A 181 -0.53 -8.40 -34.10
CA GLN A 181 0.16 -7.74 -32.98
C GLN A 181 0.80 -6.37 -33.30
N GLN A 182 1.13 -6.08 -34.55
CA GLN A 182 2.19 -5.10 -34.83
C GLN A 182 1.73 -3.77 -35.45
N ASP A 183 0.47 -3.63 -35.88
CA ASP A 183 -0.11 -2.31 -36.25
C ASP A 183 -0.68 -1.57 -35.00
N LYS A 184 -0.50 -2.16 -33.81
CA LYS A 184 -1.07 -1.71 -32.53
C LYS A 184 0.00 -1.40 -31.48
N ILE A 185 -0.34 -0.50 -30.56
CA ILE A 185 0.49 -0.09 -29.43
C ILE A 185 0.47 -1.21 -28.39
N ALA A 186 1.64 -1.73 -28.00
CA ALA A 186 1.73 -2.74 -26.95
C ALA A 186 1.09 -2.23 -25.64
N LEU A 187 0.24 -3.06 -25.03
CA LEU A 187 -0.45 -2.70 -23.79
C LEU A 187 0.48 -2.87 -22.59
N ASN A 188 1.31 -1.86 -22.34
CA ASN A 188 2.18 -1.78 -21.17
C ASN A 188 2.04 -0.42 -20.48
N LYS A 189 2.56 -0.33 -19.25
CA LYS A 189 2.54 0.89 -18.42
C LYS A 189 2.96 2.15 -19.19
N LYS A 190 4.12 2.12 -19.82
CA LYS A 190 4.72 3.29 -20.50
C LYS A 190 3.79 3.81 -21.60
N ASN A 191 3.26 2.90 -22.41
CA ASN A 191 2.37 3.24 -23.50
C ASN A 191 1.01 3.74 -23.01
N LEU A 192 0.41 3.09 -22.00
CA LEU A 192 -0.84 3.54 -21.41
C LEU A 192 -0.72 4.93 -20.80
N ILE A 193 0.31 5.18 -19.98
CA ILE A 193 0.54 6.50 -19.36
C ILE A 193 0.80 7.56 -20.43
N SER A 194 1.42 7.22 -21.57
CA SER A 194 1.63 8.19 -22.65
C SER A 194 0.32 8.74 -23.24
N VAL A 195 -0.75 7.94 -23.21
CA VAL A 195 -2.07 8.30 -23.73
C VAL A 195 -3.01 8.79 -22.62
N ILE A 196 -2.99 8.11 -21.48
CA ILE A 196 -3.85 8.31 -20.32
C ILE A 196 -3.04 8.97 -19.20
N ASN A 197 -2.98 10.30 -19.27
CA ASN A 197 -2.39 11.12 -18.23
C ASN A 197 -3.11 12.48 -18.16
N PRO A 198 -3.02 13.21 -17.04
CA PRO A 198 -3.72 14.48 -16.88
C PRO A 198 -3.35 15.56 -17.91
N LYS A 199 -2.19 15.47 -18.57
CA LYS A 199 -1.73 16.43 -19.59
C LYS A 199 -2.25 16.11 -20.99
N SER A 200 -2.75 14.90 -21.22
CA SER A 200 -3.28 14.45 -22.50
C SER A 200 -4.54 15.22 -22.89
N GLN A 201 -4.60 15.71 -24.13
CA GLN A 201 -5.79 16.41 -24.65
C GLN A 201 -7.01 15.48 -24.69
N PHE A 202 -6.79 14.19 -24.98
CA PHE A 202 -7.85 13.17 -24.93
C PHE A 202 -8.47 13.07 -23.54
N VAL A 203 -7.65 12.99 -22.48
CA VAL A 203 -8.12 12.92 -21.10
C VAL A 203 -8.81 14.22 -20.69
N LYS A 204 -8.19 15.38 -20.92
CA LYS A 204 -8.76 16.69 -20.54
C LYS A 204 -10.12 16.95 -21.18
N LYS A 205 -10.24 16.68 -22.48
CA LYS A 205 -11.50 16.83 -23.24
C LYS A 205 -12.60 15.98 -22.62
N ASN A 206 -12.35 14.67 -22.47
CA ASN A 206 -13.37 13.74 -21.99
C ASN A 206 -13.72 13.96 -20.51
N MET A 207 -12.74 14.23 -19.66
CA MET A 207 -12.96 14.60 -18.25
C MET A 207 -13.85 15.83 -18.11
N LYS A 208 -13.59 16.86 -18.92
CA LYS A 208 -14.41 18.09 -18.91
C LYS A 208 -15.86 17.79 -19.29
N ILE A 209 -16.07 17.03 -20.37
CA ILE A 209 -17.41 16.66 -20.86
C ILE A 209 -18.18 15.88 -19.78
N ILE A 210 -17.56 14.87 -19.16
CA ILE A 210 -18.21 14.07 -18.10
C ILE A 210 -18.51 14.94 -16.88
N TYR A 211 -17.58 15.82 -16.47
CA TYR A 211 -17.76 16.67 -15.28
C TYR A 211 -18.90 17.67 -15.48
N GLU A 212 -18.98 18.34 -16.63
CA GLU A 212 -20.04 19.30 -16.94
C GLU A 212 -21.43 18.62 -16.92
N GLU A 213 -21.54 17.43 -17.49
CA GLU A 213 -22.79 16.66 -17.50
C GLU A 213 -23.16 16.14 -16.10
N LEU A 214 -22.20 15.63 -15.33
CA LEU A 214 -22.44 15.23 -13.95
C LEU A 214 -22.92 16.42 -13.12
N TYR A 215 -22.23 17.54 -13.22
CA TYR A 215 -22.56 18.76 -12.48
C TYR A 215 -23.96 19.26 -12.82
N PHE A 216 -24.37 19.21 -14.10
CA PHE A 216 -25.73 19.48 -14.53
C PHE A 216 -26.74 18.55 -13.85
N ASN A 217 -26.51 17.23 -13.88
CA ASN A 217 -27.43 16.26 -13.30
C ASN A 217 -27.57 16.39 -11.77
N LEU A 218 -26.50 16.82 -11.09
CA LEU A 218 -26.51 17.03 -9.64
C LEU A 218 -27.24 18.32 -9.23
N ASN A 219 -27.08 19.41 -10.01
CA ASN A 219 -27.49 20.75 -9.58
C ASN A 219 -28.70 21.33 -10.30
N ASP A 220 -29.12 20.78 -11.45
CA ASP A 220 -30.29 21.25 -12.20
C ASP A 220 -31.54 20.39 -11.86
N LEU A 221 -32.71 21.03 -11.77
CA LEU A 221 -33.97 20.33 -11.52
C LEU A 221 -34.33 19.35 -12.63
N ARG A 222 -33.87 19.60 -13.87
CA ARG A 222 -34.05 18.72 -15.04
C ARG A 222 -33.12 17.51 -15.04
N GLY A 223 -32.12 17.49 -14.14
CA GLY A 223 -31.19 16.37 -13.99
C GLY A 223 -31.89 15.07 -13.58
N SER A 224 -31.27 13.95 -13.92
CA SER A 224 -31.80 12.62 -13.60
C SER A 224 -31.78 12.35 -12.09
N SER A 225 -32.93 11.99 -11.52
CA SER A 225 -33.04 11.59 -10.11
C SER A 225 -32.25 10.32 -9.79
N ARG A 226 -32.11 9.40 -10.76
CA ARG A 226 -31.27 8.21 -10.64
C ARG A 226 -29.80 8.58 -10.46
N VAL A 227 -29.32 9.52 -11.25
CA VAL A 227 -27.92 10.01 -11.17
C VAL A 227 -27.63 10.64 -9.82
N ARG A 228 -28.53 11.50 -9.32
CA ARG A 228 -28.41 12.07 -7.96
C ARG A 228 -28.37 10.98 -6.89
N THR A 229 -29.26 10.00 -6.99
CA THR A 229 -29.34 8.90 -6.03
C THR A 229 -28.06 8.06 -5.99
N LEU A 230 -27.53 7.70 -7.16
CA LEU A 230 -26.25 6.96 -7.29
C LEU A 230 -25.07 7.75 -6.73
N TYR A 231 -24.96 9.03 -7.08
CA TYR A 231 -23.88 9.89 -6.59
C TYR A 231 -23.93 10.03 -5.07
N HIS A 232 -25.12 10.25 -4.49
CA HIS A 232 -25.27 10.35 -3.04
C HIS A 232 -24.97 9.04 -2.31
N GLU A 233 -25.27 7.88 -2.91
CA GLU A 233 -24.89 6.60 -2.32
C GLU A 233 -23.38 6.35 -2.40
N TRP A 234 -22.76 6.68 -3.54
CA TRP A 234 -21.30 6.65 -3.66
C TRP A 234 -20.64 7.61 -2.66
N ASP A 235 -21.16 8.84 -2.52
CA ASP A 235 -20.62 9.81 -1.57
C ASP A 235 -20.77 9.29 -0.14
N ARG A 236 -21.90 8.68 0.20
CA ARG A 236 -22.13 8.09 1.52
C ARG A 236 -21.16 6.96 1.85
N VAL A 237 -21.00 6.00 0.93
CA VAL A 237 -20.19 4.78 1.14
C VAL A 237 -18.69 5.08 1.06
N PHE A 238 -18.28 5.88 0.08
CA PHE A 238 -16.88 6.11 -0.25
C PHE A 238 -16.49 7.60 -0.17
N GLY A 239 -17.30 8.50 -0.73
CA GLY A 239 -16.99 9.95 -0.72
C GLY A 239 -16.83 10.57 0.67
N THR A 240 -17.45 10.02 1.71
CA THR A 240 -17.30 10.46 3.10
C THR A 240 -15.91 10.19 3.67
N MET A 241 -15.11 9.30 3.08
CA MET A 241 -13.69 9.15 3.44
C MET A 241 -12.89 10.40 3.08
N TYR A 242 -13.37 11.19 2.12
CA TYR A 242 -12.82 12.45 1.66
C TYR A 242 -13.58 13.59 2.35
N GLY A 243 -12.90 14.29 3.28
CA GLY A 243 -13.54 15.34 4.08
C GLY A 243 -14.22 16.43 3.24
N ASP A 244 -15.25 17.07 3.80
CA ASP A 244 -15.94 18.17 3.11
C ASP A 244 -15.02 19.40 2.99
N ASP A 245 -14.98 20.02 1.81
CA ASP A 245 -14.17 21.21 1.52
C ASP A 245 -14.40 22.36 2.54
N ILE A 246 -15.58 22.41 3.17
CA ILE A 246 -15.97 23.44 4.16
C ILE A 246 -15.30 23.22 5.53
N GLN A 247 -14.91 21.99 5.86
CA GLN A 247 -14.19 21.63 7.09
C GLN A 247 -12.71 21.34 6.84
N ALA A 248 -12.25 21.61 5.61
CA ALA A 248 -10.88 21.38 5.19
C ALA A 248 -9.89 22.20 6.01
N THR A 249 -8.89 21.53 6.57
CA THR A 249 -7.70 22.21 7.09
C THR A 249 -6.78 22.57 5.92
N SER A 250 -5.71 23.35 6.14
CA SER A 250 -4.68 23.63 5.13
C SER A 250 -4.02 22.37 4.52
N PHE A 251 -4.32 21.17 5.03
CA PHE A 251 -3.83 19.88 4.55
C PHE A 251 -4.73 19.23 3.49
N THR A 252 -5.98 19.66 3.33
CA THR A 252 -7.01 18.97 2.51
C THR A 252 -7.55 19.80 1.35
N GLU A 253 -7.03 21.00 1.09
CA GLU A 253 -7.42 21.81 -0.07
C GLU A 253 -6.76 21.27 -1.35
N VAL A 254 -7.56 20.63 -2.22
CA VAL A 254 -7.09 19.95 -3.45
C VAL A 254 -7.58 20.65 -4.74
N SER A 255 -8.60 21.50 -4.65
CA SER A 255 -9.26 22.09 -5.83
C SER A 255 -8.33 22.95 -6.70
N SER A 256 -7.40 23.70 -6.11
CA SER A 256 -6.38 24.45 -6.87
C SER A 256 -5.44 23.53 -7.64
N VAL A 257 -5.03 22.40 -7.05
CA VAL A 257 -4.16 21.42 -7.69
C VAL A 257 -4.86 20.73 -8.86
N ILE A 258 -6.16 20.46 -8.75
CA ILE A 258 -6.97 19.89 -9.83
C ILE A 258 -7.02 20.87 -11.02
N LYS A 259 -7.26 22.15 -10.75
CA LYS A 259 -7.30 23.20 -11.79
C LYS A 259 -6.00 23.26 -12.57
N ASP A 260 -4.87 23.35 -11.87
CA ASP A 260 -3.54 23.43 -12.48
C ASP A 260 -3.25 22.19 -13.35
N LEU A 261 -3.55 21.00 -12.81
CA LEU A 261 -3.20 19.73 -13.45
C LEU A 261 -4.03 19.49 -14.72
N TYR A 262 -5.33 19.79 -14.67
CA TYR A 262 -6.25 19.54 -15.79
C TYR A 262 -6.47 20.77 -16.70
N GLY A 263 -5.96 21.94 -16.32
CA GLY A 263 -6.02 23.17 -17.12
C GLY A 263 -7.36 23.89 -17.06
N TYR A 264 -7.99 23.93 -15.88
CA TYR A 264 -9.15 24.79 -15.64
C TYR A 264 -8.68 26.21 -15.27
N ASN A 265 -9.46 27.23 -15.62
CA ASN A 265 -9.17 28.60 -15.23
C ASN A 265 -9.41 28.82 -13.73
N ASP A 266 -8.72 29.81 -13.15
CA ASP A 266 -8.78 30.11 -11.71
C ASP A 266 -10.18 30.51 -11.21
N ASP A 267 -11.01 31.11 -12.07
CA ASP A 267 -12.37 31.55 -11.80
C ASP A 267 -13.40 30.41 -11.74
N VAL A 268 -13.08 29.23 -12.29
CA VAL A 268 -13.98 28.07 -12.28
C VAL A 268 -14.04 27.47 -10.88
N LYS A 269 -15.24 27.31 -10.29
CA LYS A 269 -15.37 26.56 -9.03
C LYS A 269 -15.40 25.06 -9.33
N ILE A 270 -14.48 24.30 -8.74
CA ILE A 270 -14.42 22.83 -8.87
C ILE A 270 -14.83 22.20 -7.53
N ASP A 271 -15.79 21.27 -7.59
CA ASP A 271 -16.11 20.35 -6.50
C ASP A 271 -15.17 19.15 -6.58
N SER A 272 -14.39 18.95 -5.52
CA SER A 272 -13.34 17.91 -5.47
C SER A 272 -13.91 16.49 -5.49
N LYS A 273 -15.07 16.26 -4.89
CA LYS A 273 -15.75 14.95 -4.84
C LYS A 273 -16.40 14.62 -6.18
N ALA A 274 -17.11 15.58 -6.77
CA ALA A 274 -17.69 15.41 -8.10
C ALA A 274 -16.60 15.15 -9.15
N PHE A 275 -15.46 15.85 -9.06
CA PHE A 275 -14.32 15.62 -9.94
C PHE A 275 -13.72 14.20 -9.79
N LEU A 276 -13.58 13.72 -8.54
CA LEU A 276 -13.12 12.34 -8.30
C LEU A 276 -14.09 11.32 -8.90
N PHE A 277 -15.39 11.50 -8.70
CA PHE A 277 -16.42 10.64 -9.29
C PHE A 277 -16.36 10.65 -10.83
N THR A 278 -16.15 11.81 -11.44
CA THR A 278 -15.90 11.94 -12.89
C THR A 278 -14.65 11.18 -13.34
N LEU A 279 -13.54 11.29 -12.61
CA LEU A 279 -12.29 10.60 -12.92
C LEU A 279 -12.47 9.08 -12.87
N GLN A 280 -13.14 8.60 -11.82
CA GLN A 280 -13.49 7.19 -11.66
C GLN A 280 -14.44 6.72 -12.76
N THR A 281 -15.42 7.54 -13.16
CA THR A 281 -16.35 7.24 -14.27
C THR A 281 -15.58 7.07 -15.59
N PHE A 282 -14.68 8.01 -15.92
CA PHE A 282 -13.86 7.95 -17.12
C PHE A 282 -13.01 6.67 -17.15
N PHE A 283 -12.34 6.37 -16.04
CA PHE A 283 -11.49 5.19 -15.96
C PHE A 283 -12.31 3.89 -15.99
N ASN A 284 -13.50 3.86 -15.39
CA ASN A 284 -14.42 2.72 -15.47
C ASN A 284 -14.88 2.45 -16.91
N MET A 285 -15.24 3.49 -17.67
CA MET A 285 -15.55 3.35 -19.10
C MET A 285 -14.38 2.74 -19.87
N PHE A 286 -13.15 3.24 -19.62
CA PHE A 286 -11.94 2.69 -20.23
C PHE A 286 -11.73 1.21 -19.89
N LEU A 287 -11.81 0.84 -18.61
CA LEU A 287 -11.62 -0.54 -18.16
C LEU A 287 -12.66 -1.51 -18.75
N LYS A 288 -13.95 -1.12 -18.72
CA LYS A 288 -15.02 -1.98 -19.26
C LYS A 288 -14.88 -2.19 -20.76
N LEU A 289 -14.55 -1.14 -21.52
CA LEU A 289 -14.32 -1.25 -22.96
C LEU A 289 -13.05 -2.05 -23.29
N LEU A 290 -12.00 -1.92 -22.48
CA LEU A 290 -10.78 -2.71 -22.61
C LEU A 290 -11.05 -4.21 -22.44
N ILE A 291 -11.75 -4.58 -21.37
CA ILE A 291 -12.11 -5.97 -21.08
C ILE A 291 -13.10 -6.52 -22.10
N TYR A 292 -14.08 -5.72 -22.51
CA TYR A 292 -14.97 -6.12 -23.60
C TYR A 292 -14.19 -6.43 -24.89
N ALA A 293 -13.28 -5.54 -25.29
CA ALA A 293 -12.44 -5.75 -26.47
C ALA A 293 -11.54 -6.99 -26.34
N PHE A 294 -11.06 -7.30 -25.13
CA PHE A 294 -10.29 -8.51 -24.84
C PHE A 294 -11.15 -9.78 -24.96
N LEU A 295 -12.32 -9.82 -24.32
CA LEU A 295 -13.25 -10.96 -24.38
C LEU A 295 -13.75 -11.21 -25.81
N ALA A 296 -14.05 -10.15 -26.55
CA ALA A 296 -14.45 -10.26 -27.95
C ALA A 296 -13.31 -10.83 -28.83
N GLN A 297 -12.05 -10.46 -28.57
CA GLN A 297 -10.88 -11.00 -29.27
C GLN A 297 -10.57 -12.45 -28.92
N LEU A 298 -10.85 -12.86 -27.67
CA LEU A 298 -10.75 -14.25 -27.25
C LEU A 298 -11.71 -15.14 -28.04
N VAL A 299 -12.94 -14.69 -28.29
CA VAL A 299 -13.90 -15.47 -29.07
C VAL A 299 -13.65 -15.34 -30.58
N SER A 300 -13.36 -14.13 -31.05
CA SER A 300 -13.08 -13.84 -32.47
C SER A 300 -11.81 -12.99 -32.63
N PRO A 301 -10.66 -13.56 -33.04
CA PRO A 301 -9.40 -12.83 -33.19
C PRO A 301 -9.45 -11.67 -34.19
N VAL A 302 -10.30 -11.80 -35.21
CA VAL A 302 -10.51 -10.80 -36.27
C VAL A 302 -11.40 -9.65 -35.78
N TYR A 303 -11.96 -9.75 -34.57
CA TYR A 303 -12.79 -8.69 -34.01
C TYR A 303 -12.04 -7.36 -33.93
N ALA A 304 -12.67 -6.34 -34.52
CA ALA A 304 -12.33 -4.95 -34.39
C ALA A 304 -13.64 -4.16 -34.32
N PHE A 305 -13.69 -3.14 -33.47
CA PHE A 305 -14.80 -2.20 -33.51
C PHE A 305 -14.65 -1.32 -34.74
N THR A 306 -15.46 -1.58 -35.76
CA THR A 306 -15.50 -0.81 -37.01
C THR A 306 -16.52 0.33 -36.95
N ASP A 307 -17.57 0.18 -36.14
CA ASP A 307 -18.68 1.14 -36.04
C ASP A 307 -18.71 1.86 -34.69
N MET A 308 -19.22 3.10 -34.71
CA MET A 308 -19.51 3.85 -33.49
C MET A 308 -20.71 3.24 -32.75
N LEU A 309 -20.58 3.07 -31.44
CA LEU A 309 -21.67 2.61 -30.58
C LEU A 309 -22.72 3.70 -30.39
N THR A 310 -23.97 3.34 -30.63
CA THR A 310 -25.14 4.17 -30.35
C THR A 310 -25.51 4.13 -28.87
N LYS A 311 -26.24 5.13 -28.37
CA LYS A 311 -26.73 5.19 -26.97
C LYS A 311 -27.39 3.88 -26.51
N PRO A 312 -28.33 3.25 -27.25
CA PRO A 312 -28.92 1.99 -26.83
C PRO A 312 -27.91 0.83 -26.75
N GLN A 313 -26.92 0.78 -27.64
CA GLN A 313 -25.86 -0.23 -27.58
C GLN A 313 -24.93 0.00 -26.39
N ILE A 314 -24.62 1.25 -26.07
CA ILE A 314 -23.83 1.61 -24.88
C ILE A 314 -24.58 1.20 -23.62
N ASN A 315 -25.86 1.55 -23.48
CA ASN A 315 -26.64 1.16 -22.32
C ASN A 315 -26.65 -0.38 -22.16
N LYS A 316 -27.01 -1.12 -23.23
CA LYS A 316 -26.98 -2.59 -23.20
C LYS A 316 -25.62 -3.17 -22.84
N LEU A 317 -24.52 -2.60 -23.33
CA LEU A 317 -23.18 -3.07 -22.99
C LEU A 317 -22.88 -2.87 -21.50
N PHE A 318 -23.19 -1.70 -20.95
CA PHE A 318 -22.88 -1.39 -19.55
C PHE A 318 -23.89 -1.97 -18.55
N ASP A 319 -25.07 -2.40 -19.03
CA ASP A 319 -26.10 -3.14 -18.29
C ASP A 319 -25.96 -4.69 -18.42
N GLY A 320 -25.06 -5.16 -19.30
CA GLY A 320 -24.74 -6.59 -19.43
C GLY A 320 -25.71 -7.37 -20.31
N GLU A 321 -26.37 -6.67 -21.24
CA GLU A 321 -27.42 -7.19 -22.14
C GLU A 321 -26.94 -7.42 -23.59
N LEU A 322 -25.65 -7.30 -23.90
CA LEU A 322 -25.12 -7.54 -25.27
C LEU A 322 -24.78 -9.02 -25.50
N HIS A 323 -25.60 -9.70 -26.31
CA HIS A 323 -25.72 -11.18 -26.36
C HIS A 323 -24.65 -11.99 -27.12
N LYS A 324 -23.34 -11.75 -26.97
CA LYS A 324 -22.35 -12.76 -27.46
C LYS A 324 -21.05 -12.88 -26.66
N TYR A 325 -20.49 -11.78 -26.16
CA TYR A 325 -19.19 -11.78 -25.50
C TYR A 325 -19.29 -11.51 -24.00
N ASP A 326 -20.29 -10.72 -23.59
CA ASP A 326 -20.58 -10.39 -22.19
C ASP A 326 -21.14 -11.60 -21.42
N SER A 327 -21.61 -12.64 -22.12
CA SER A 327 -22.10 -13.88 -21.54
C SER A 327 -21.03 -14.77 -20.92
N LEU A 328 -19.74 -14.41 -21.04
CA LEU A 328 -18.66 -15.12 -20.34
C LEU A 328 -18.58 -14.71 -18.86
N VAL A 329 -18.96 -13.48 -18.53
CA VAL A 329 -18.83 -12.91 -17.17
C VAL A 329 -20.11 -12.21 -16.76
N ALA A 330 -20.77 -12.69 -15.71
CA ALA A 330 -22.10 -12.23 -15.33
C ALA A 330 -22.12 -10.90 -14.57
N ASN A 331 -21.09 -10.58 -13.78
CA ASN A 331 -21.12 -9.51 -12.79
C ASN A 331 -20.07 -8.40 -13.00
N PHE A 332 -19.56 -8.25 -14.22
CA PHE A 332 -18.61 -7.18 -14.60
C PHE A 332 -19.31 -6.03 -15.32
N PHE A 333 -20.17 -6.34 -16.28
CA PHE A 333 -20.94 -5.38 -17.06
C PHE A 333 -22.30 -5.05 -16.43
N GLU A 334 -22.34 -4.76 -15.13
CA GLU A 334 -23.59 -4.36 -14.46
C GLU A 334 -23.59 -2.86 -14.12
N SER A 335 -24.80 -2.29 -14.02
CA SER A 335 -25.00 -0.91 -13.60
C SER A 335 -24.81 -0.74 -12.09
N HIS A 336 -23.69 -0.11 -11.71
CA HIS A 336 -23.33 0.25 -10.33
C HIS A 336 -23.21 1.78 -10.19
N PHE A 337 -22.19 2.28 -9.48
CA PHE A 337 -22.04 3.71 -9.21
C PHE A 337 -21.62 4.51 -10.46
N MET A 338 -20.63 3.99 -11.20
CA MET A 338 -19.97 4.72 -12.29
C MET A 338 -20.76 4.64 -13.60
N GLU A 339 -21.78 3.79 -13.67
CA GLU A 339 -22.67 3.61 -14.82
C GLU A 339 -23.81 4.63 -14.85
N TRP A 340 -23.79 5.64 -13.98
CA TRP A 340 -24.84 6.67 -13.91
C TRP A 340 -25.22 7.30 -15.26
N PHE A 341 -24.27 7.36 -16.21
CA PHE A 341 -24.47 7.88 -17.55
C PHE A 341 -25.49 7.07 -18.37
N THR A 342 -25.73 5.78 -18.06
CA THR A 342 -26.75 4.97 -18.74
C THR A 342 -28.17 5.51 -18.51
N TYR A 343 -28.40 6.18 -17.38
CA TYR A 343 -29.66 6.80 -16.96
C TYR A 343 -29.83 8.26 -17.38
N THR A 344 -29.03 8.73 -18.34
CA THR A 344 -29.10 10.10 -18.88
C THR A 344 -29.73 10.12 -20.27
N CYS A 345 -30.37 11.25 -20.58
CA CYS A 345 -30.87 11.59 -21.91
C CYS A 345 -30.37 12.99 -22.27
N SER A 346 -29.08 13.09 -22.58
CA SER A 346 -28.42 14.37 -22.85
C SER A 346 -28.55 14.73 -24.33
N ASP A 347 -29.03 15.94 -24.62
CA ASP A 347 -29.06 16.50 -25.99
C ASP A 347 -27.65 16.58 -26.60
N GLY A 348 -26.63 16.76 -25.75
CA GLY A 348 -25.22 16.81 -26.14
C GLY A 348 -24.63 15.44 -26.49
N LYS A 349 -25.37 14.34 -26.27
CA LYS A 349 -24.93 12.94 -26.53
C LYS A 349 -23.54 12.64 -25.96
N PHE A 350 -23.23 13.21 -24.81
CA PHE A 350 -21.89 13.23 -24.23
C PHE A 350 -21.29 11.83 -24.08
N ASP A 351 -22.11 10.87 -23.70
CA ASP A 351 -21.74 9.49 -23.47
C ASP A 351 -21.36 8.77 -24.76
N THR A 352 -22.10 8.97 -25.86
CA THR A 352 -21.70 8.46 -27.17
C THR A 352 -20.38 9.06 -27.64
N VAL A 353 -20.14 10.35 -27.38
CA VAL A 353 -18.87 11.01 -27.74
C VAL A 353 -17.71 10.40 -26.94
N VAL A 354 -17.85 10.35 -25.62
CA VAL A 354 -16.80 9.88 -24.71
C VAL A 354 -16.51 8.39 -24.91
N VAL A 355 -17.54 7.54 -24.97
CA VAL A 355 -17.37 6.09 -25.15
C VAL A 355 -16.70 5.76 -26.48
N ASN A 356 -17.10 6.41 -27.58
CA ASN A 356 -16.48 6.16 -28.88
C ASN A 356 -15.06 6.75 -28.98
N ASP A 357 -14.78 7.88 -28.35
CA ASP A 357 -13.42 8.41 -28.21
C ASP A 357 -12.51 7.42 -27.45
N ILE A 358 -13.00 6.87 -26.34
CA ILE A 358 -12.29 5.85 -25.56
C ILE A 358 -12.10 4.58 -26.39
N LEU A 359 -13.13 4.14 -27.10
CA LEU A 359 -13.08 2.95 -27.96
C LEU A 359 -12.03 3.08 -29.07
N ALA A 360 -11.94 4.26 -29.69
CA ALA A 360 -10.93 4.56 -30.69
C ALA A 360 -9.51 4.46 -30.12
N VAL A 361 -9.32 4.81 -28.84
CA VAL A 361 -8.05 4.64 -28.12
C VAL A 361 -7.81 3.17 -27.76
N VAL A 362 -8.80 2.45 -27.22
CA VAL A 362 -8.70 1.02 -26.91
C VAL A 362 -8.34 0.20 -28.14
N ASN A 363 -8.93 0.52 -29.30
CA ASN A 363 -8.64 -0.15 -30.57
C ASN A 363 -7.18 -0.01 -31.02
N GLN A 364 -6.47 1.03 -30.58
CA GLN A 364 -5.05 1.21 -30.90
C GLN A 364 -4.16 0.25 -30.10
N PHE A 365 -4.64 -0.31 -28.99
CA PHE A 365 -3.85 -1.20 -28.15
C PHE A 365 -3.94 -2.67 -28.57
N ASP A 366 -2.81 -3.37 -28.47
CA ASP A 366 -2.76 -4.81 -28.65
C ASP A 366 -3.13 -5.56 -27.38
N LEU A 367 -4.28 -6.24 -27.40
CA LEU A 367 -4.75 -7.08 -26.28
C LEU A 367 -4.33 -8.54 -26.45
N SER A 368 -3.83 -8.93 -27.63
CA SER A 368 -3.41 -10.31 -27.89
C SER A 368 -2.15 -10.68 -27.13
N THR A 369 -1.32 -9.70 -26.74
CA THR A 369 -0.15 -9.91 -25.87
C THR A 369 -0.51 -10.70 -24.62
N TYR A 370 -1.65 -10.44 -23.98
CA TYR A 370 -2.09 -11.19 -22.81
C TYR A 370 -2.45 -12.65 -23.09
N ILE A 371 -2.99 -12.93 -24.27
CA ILE A 371 -3.32 -14.30 -24.71
C ILE A 371 -2.04 -15.06 -25.07
N LEU A 372 -1.07 -14.37 -25.65
CA LEU A 372 0.16 -14.95 -26.18
C LEU A 372 1.21 -15.18 -25.09
N LYS A 373 1.27 -14.28 -24.10
CA LYS A 373 2.22 -14.29 -22.99
C LYS A 373 1.53 -14.05 -21.64
N PRO A 374 0.64 -14.96 -21.20
CA PRO A 374 -0.10 -14.80 -19.94
C PRO A 374 0.83 -14.68 -18.72
N GLU A 375 2.04 -15.25 -18.76
CA GLU A 375 3.00 -15.13 -17.68
C GLU A 375 3.58 -13.71 -17.48
N GLU A 376 3.49 -12.85 -18.51
CA GLU A 376 3.92 -11.45 -18.47
C GLU A 376 2.81 -10.49 -18.02
N LEU A 377 1.61 -11.01 -17.70
CA LEU A 377 0.51 -10.19 -17.16
C LEU A 377 1.00 -9.39 -15.94
N GLN A 378 0.77 -8.08 -15.93
CA GLN A 378 1.17 -7.17 -14.86
C GLN A 378 -0.01 -6.27 -14.52
N ASP A 379 -0.07 -5.81 -13.26
CA ASP A 379 -1.10 -4.86 -12.84
C ASP A 379 -0.74 -3.43 -13.31
N ILE A 380 -0.92 -3.20 -14.60
CA ILE A 380 -0.67 -1.90 -15.24
C ILE A 380 -1.84 -0.93 -15.04
N LEU A 381 -3.01 -1.41 -14.60
CA LEU A 381 -4.25 -0.64 -14.55
C LEU A 381 -4.26 0.32 -13.36
N GLN A 382 -3.83 -0.13 -12.18
CA GLN A 382 -3.79 0.72 -10.98
C GLN A 382 -2.78 1.86 -11.12
N GLU A 383 -1.64 1.61 -11.76
CA GLU A 383 -0.61 2.63 -11.93
C GLU A 383 -1.11 3.77 -12.84
N VAL A 384 -1.89 3.45 -13.87
CA VAL A 384 -2.54 4.45 -14.73
C VAL A 384 -3.56 5.26 -13.96
N TYR A 385 -4.39 4.61 -13.13
CA TYR A 385 -5.34 5.30 -12.25
C TYR A 385 -4.63 6.27 -11.30
N MET A 386 -3.55 5.81 -10.65
CA MET A 386 -2.78 6.63 -9.72
C MET A 386 -2.08 7.81 -10.41
N GLU A 387 -1.74 7.72 -11.70
CA GLU A 387 -1.18 8.84 -12.45
C GLU A 387 -2.22 9.91 -12.79
N LEU A 388 -3.51 9.55 -12.86
CA LEU A 388 -4.61 10.50 -13.03
C LEU A 388 -4.88 11.30 -11.75
N ILE A 389 -4.64 10.73 -10.57
CA ILE A 389 -4.97 11.37 -9.29
C ILE A 389 -3.84 12.31 -8.80
N PRO A 390 -4.15 13.56 -8.41
CA PRO A 390 -3.17 14.47 -7.82
C PRO A 390 -2.45 13.87 -6.60
N ALA A 391 -1.14 14.11 -6.46
CA ALA A 391 -0.32 13.51 -5.39
C ALA A 391 -0.85 13.78 -3.98
N LYS A 392 -1.35 14.99 -3.70
CA LYS A 392 -1.96 15.31 -2.38
C LYS A 392 -3.21 14.48 -2.10
N MET A 393 -4.02 14.24 -3.13
CA MET A 393 -5.23 13.42 -3.02
C MET A 393 -4.87 11.95 -2.78
N ARG A 394 -3.87 11.42 -3.49
CA ARG A 394 -3.34 10.06 -3.23
C ARG A 394 -2.88 9.86 -1.79
N HIS A 395 -2.20 10.85 -1.20
CA HIS A 395 -1.77 10.75 0.20
C HIS A 395 -2.94 10.71 1.19
N LEU A 396 -4.07 11.34 0.87
CA LEU A 396 -5.28 11.30 1.71
C LEU A 396 -5.99 9.94 1.63
N MET A 397 -5.85 9.24 0.49
CA MET A 397 -6.46 7.92 0.28
C MET A 397 -5.79 6.83 1.13
N GLY A 398 -4.51 6.99 1.50
CA GLY A 398 -3.77 5.95 2.20
C GLY A 398 -3.57 4.66 1.38
N GLU A 399 -3.87 4.70 0.08
CA GLU A 399 -3.71 3.59 -0.86
C GLU A 399 -2.26 3.51 -1.33
N TYR A 400 -1.55 2.46 -0.90
CA TYR A 400 -0.21 2.14 -1.36
C TYR A 400 -0.28 0.92 -2.28
N PHE A 401 0.10 1.12 -3.55
CA PHE A 401 0.17 0.02 -4.52
C PHE A 401 1.30 -0.94 -4.17
N SER A 402 0.97 -2.23 -4.02
CA SER A 402 1.93 -3.29 -3.67
C SER A 402 2.69 -3.78 -4.91
N PRO A 403 4.04 -3.62 -4.98
CA PRO A 403 4.83 -4.20 -6.07
C PRO A 403 4.68 -5.71 -6.22
N ASP A 404 4.82 -6.23 -7.44
CA ASP A 404 4.72 -7.66 -7.76
C ASP A 404 5.72 -8.49 -6.95
N TRP A 405 6.96 -8.03 -6.80
CA TRP A 405 7.99 -8.77 -6.06
C TRP A 405 7.67 -8.91 -4.56
N ILE A 406 7.01 -7.92 -3.94
CA ILE A 406 6.66 -8.03 -2.51
C ILE A 406 5.42 -8.91 -2.33
N VAL A 407 4.51 -8.90 -3.31
CA VAL A 407 3.35 -9.81 -3.36
C VAL A 407 3.81 -11.26 -3.53
N GLU A 408 4.73 -11.53 -4.46
CA GLU A 408 5.35 -12.84 -4.65
C GLU A 408 6.00 -13.34 -3.34
N HIS A 409 6.77 -12.48 -2.67
CA HIS A 409 7.38 -12.81 -1.38
C HIS A 409 6.34 -13.09 -0.27
N ALA A 410 5.28 -12.28 -0.19
CA ALA A 410 4.21 -12.47 0.80
C ALA A 410 3.43 -13.78 0.59
N LEU A 411 3.16 -14.16 -0.66
CA LEU A 411 2.54 -15.44 -1.00
C LEU A 411 3.48 -16.64 -0.71
N ASP A 412 4.80 -16.47 -0.87
CA ASP A 412 5.78 -17.47 -0.43
C ASP A 412 5.77 -17.64 1.10
N LEU A 413 5.74 -16.52 1.82
CA LEU A 413 5.75 -16.52 3.29
C LEU A 413 4.48 -17.13 3.90
N VAL A 414 3.31 -16.86 3.30
CA VAL A 414 2.05 -17.45 3.76
C VAL A 414 1.99 -18.96 3.46
N GLY A 415 2.77 -19.42 2.47
CA GLY A 415 2.86 -20.82 2.05
C GLY A 415 1.86 -21.22 0.97
N TYR A 416 1.31 -20.27 0.20
CA TYR A 416 0.36 -20.59 -0.86
C TYR A 416 1.08 -20.91 -2.17
N THR A 417 1.11 -22.18 -2.59
CA THR A 417 1.87 -22.60 -3.78
C THR A 417 1.04 -22.69 -5.06
N GLY A 418 -0.25 -22.33 -5.02
CA GLY A 418 -1.19 -22.47 -6.14
C GLY A 418 -2.09 -23.69 -6.06
N GLU A 419 -2.25 -24.28 -4.87
CA GLU A 419 -3.15 -25.41 -4.64
C GLU A 419 -4.61 -24.98 -4.87
N ILE A 420 -5.22 -25.46 -5.97
CA ILE A 420 -6.53 -24.99 -6.43
C ILE A 420 -7.69 -25.24 -5.44
N GLU A 421 -7.55 -26.24 -4.56
CA GLU A 421 -8.57 -26.62 -3.57
C GLU A 421 -8.49 -25.78 -2.27
N LYS A 422 -7.45 -24.93 -2.13
CA LYS A 422 -7.27 -24.08 -0.95
C LYS A 422 -7.93 -22.72 -1.14
N THR A 423 -8.51 -22.20 -0.06
CA THR A 423 -9.19 -20.91 -0.10
C THR A 423 -8.27 -19.77 0.33
N LEU A 424 -8.26 -18.68 -0.44
CA LEU A 424 -7.48 -17.47 -0.22
C LEU A 424 -8.36 -16.23 -0.36
N ILE A 425 -8.18 -15.26 0.55
CA ILE A 425 -8.86 -13.97 0.47
C ILE A 425 -7.91 -12.80 0.63
N ASP A 426 -8.18 -11.73 -0.12
CA ASP A 426 -7.66 -10.39 0.15
C ASP A 426 -8.80 -9.43 0.58
N PRO A 427 -8.88 -9.04 1.86
CA PRO A 427 -9.95 -8.18 2.38
C PRO A 427 -9.72 -6.68 2.10
N ALA A 428 -8.61 -6.31 1.45
CA ALA A 428 -8.30 -4.95 1.00
C ALA A 428 -7.59 -5.05 -0.36
N ALA A 429 -8.28 -5.68 -1.32
CA ALA A 429 -7.71 -6.19 -2.55
C ALA A 429 -7.12 -5.10 -3.46
N GLY A 430 -7.54 -3.84 -3.31
CA GLY A 430 -7.17 -2.77 -4.24
C GLY A 430 -7.50 -3.18 -5.67
N SER A 431 -6.50 -3.12 -6.55
CA SER A 431 -6.57 -3.56 -7.95
C SER A 431 -6.34 -5.06 -8.15
N GLY A 432 -6.33 -5.85 -7.08
CA GLY A 432 -6.31 -7.31 -7.14
C GLY A 432 -4.93 -7.92 -7.41
N THR A 433 -3.84 -7.23 -7.08
CA THR A 433 -2.48 -7.73 -7.34
C THR A 433 -2.21 -9.07 -6.64
N PHE A 434 -2.56 -9.20 -5.35
CA PHE A 434 -2.46 -10.47 -4.60
C PHE A 434 -3.27 -11.60 -5.25
N LEU A 435 -4.52 -11.32 -5.63
CA LEU A 435 -5.41 -12.29 -6.28
C LEU A 435 -4.86 -12.73 -7.63
N THR A 436 -4.36 -11.79 -8.44
CA THR A 436 -3.77 -12.05 -9.74
C THR A 436 -2.54 -12.95 -9.63
N HIS A 437 -1.65 -12.70 -8.67
CA HIS A 437 -0.48 -13.55 -8.43
C HIS A 437 -0.85 -14.91 -7.84
N ALA A 438 -1.90 -14.99 -7.02
CA ALA A 438 -2.45 -16.26 -6.56
C ALA A 438 -2.98 -17.11 -7.74
N ILE A 439 -3.73 -16.51 -8.66
CA ILE A 439 -4.23 -17.18 -9.88
C ILE A 439 -3.07 -17.64 -10.76
N LYS A 440 -2.03 -16.81 -10.94
CA LYS A 440 -0.82 -17.21 -11.70
C LYS A 440 -0.14 -18.45 -11.12
N ARG A 441 -0.12 -18.62 -9.79
CA ARG A 441 0.41 -19.84 -9.16
C ARG A 441 -0.46 -21.06 -9.50
N VAL A 442 -1.78 -20.92 -9.45
CA VAL A 442 -2.71 -21.99 -9.88
C VAL A 442 -2.49 -22.36 -11.35
N VAL A 443 -2.43 -21.36 -12.23
CA VAL A 443 -2.14 -21.56 -13.67
C VAL A 443 -0.80 -22.27 -13.87
N GLY A 444 0.23 -21.91 -13.10
CA GLY A 444 1.53 -22.57 -13.11
C GLY A 444 1.47 -24.06 -12.72
N GLN A 445 0.64 -24.44 -11.75
CA GLN A 445 0.41 -25.85 -11.38
C GLN A 445 -0.43 -26.62 -12.40
N ARG A 446 -1.12 -25.94 -13.32
CA ARG A 446 -1.95 -26.51 -14.38
C ARG A 446 -1.29 -26.43 -15.76
N ASP A 447 0.04 -26.41 -15.81
CA ASP A 447 0.82 -26.32 -17.05
C ASP A 447 0.41 -25.15 -17.97
N GLY A 448 -0.08 -24.05 -17.39
CA GLY A 448 -0.50 -22.86 -18.13
C GLY A 448 -1.90 -22.95 -18.75
N LYS A 449 -2.69 -23.98 -18.45
CA LYS A 449 -3.98 -24.24 -19.10
C LYS A 449 -5.09 -24.46 -18.06
N LEU A 450 -6.16 -23.69 -18.16
CA LEU A 450 -7.34 -23.82 -17.30
C LEU A 450 -8.51 -24.45 -18.05
N SER A 451 -9.16 -25.43 -17.42
CA SER A 451 -10.46 -25.96 -17.84
C SER A 451 -11.61 -25.13 -17.22
N ARG A 452 -12.85 -25.35 -17.69
CA ARG A 452 -14.03 -24.69 -17.08
C ARG A 452 -14.17 -25.00 -15.58
N ASP A 453 -13.91 -26.23 -15.17
CA ASP A 453 -13.93 -26.67 -13.77
C ASP A 453 -12.87 -25.93 -12.94
N ASP A 454 -11.68 -25.74 -13.49
CA ASP A 454 -10.63 -24.97 -12.81
C ASP A 454 -11.05 -23.50 -12.61
N ILE A 455 -11.71 -22.88 -13.61
CA ILE A 455 -12.23 -21.51 -13.49
C ILE A 455 -13.25 -21.42 -12.36
N ASP A 456 -14.19 -22.37 -12.30
CA ASP A 456 -15.20 -22.39 -11.25
C ASP A 456 -14.52 -22.53 -9.87
N LYS A 457 -13.58 -23.47 -9.70
CA LYS A 457 -12.83 -23.61 -8.45
C LYS A 457 -12.06 -22.35 -8.07
N ILE A 458 -11.40 -21.71 -9.03
CA ILE A 458 -10.69 -20.44 -8.83
C ILE A 458 -11.68 -19.37 -8.32
N THR A 459 -12.85 -19.21 -8.95
CA THR A 459 -13.86 -18.23 -8.52
C THR A 459 -14.55 -18.55 -7.19
N HIS A 460 -14.53 -19.80 -6.75
CA HIS A 460 -15.02 -20.16 -5.41
C HIS A 460 -13.96 -19.96 -4.32
N ASN A 461 -12.67 -20.10 -4.66
CA ASN A 461 -11.61 -20.20 -3.67
C ASN A 461 -10.75 -18.94 -3.54
N ILE A 462 -10.67 -18.07 -4.56
CA ILE A 462 -9.85 -16.85 -4.54
C ILE A 462 -10.76 -15.62 -4.55
N ILE A 463 -10.93 -14.98 -3.40
CA ILE A 463 -11.95 -13.94 -3.17
C ILE A 463 -11.30 -12.61 -2.79
N GLY A 464 -11.93 -11.48 -3.17
CA GLY A 464 -11.46 -10.13 -2.84
C GLY A 464 -12.54 -9.17 -2.38
N PHE A 465 -12.21 -8.29 -1.44
CA PHE A 465 -13.04 -7.14 -1.07
C PHE A 465 -12.25 -5.84 -1.19
N ASP A 466 -12.91 -4.79 -1.66
CA ASP A 466 -12.40 -3.43 -1.52
C ASP A 466 -13.57 -2.45 -1.42
N ILE A 467 -13.36 -1.36 -0.67
CA ILE A 467 -14.39 -0.31 -0.51
C ILE A 467 -14.40 0.67 -1.69
N ASN A 468 -13.28 0.83 -2.39
CA ASN A 468 -13.14 1.72 -3.52
C ASN A 468 -13.70 1.05 -4.80
N PRO A 469 -14.81 1.57 -5.36
CA PRO A 469 -15.47 0.92 -6.49
C PRO A 469 -14.57 0.76 -7.72
N ILE A 470 -13.70 1.74 -7.99
CA ILE A 470 -12.83 1.68 -9.18
C ILE A 470 -11.71 0.65 -9.01
N SER A 471 -11.18 0.49 -7.79
CA SER A 471 -10.21 -0.55 -7.48
C SER A 471 -10.83 -1.93 -7.71
N VAL A 472 -12.08 -2.15 -7.27
CA VAL A 472 -12.80 -3.40 -7.53
C VAL A 472 -12.97 -3.69 -9.02
N VAL A 473 -13.33 -2.69 -9.82
CA VAL A 473 -13.46 -2.87 -11.28
C VAL A 473 -12.09 -3.22 -11.90
N ALA A 474 -11.01 -2.55 -11.49
CA ALA A 474 -9.66 -2.88 -11.93
C ALA A 474 -9.22 -4.29 -11.50
N ALA A 475 -9.57 -4.69 -10.28
CA ALA A 475 -9.32 -6.03 -9.76
C ALA A 475 -10.09 -7.10 -10.53
N LYS A 476 -11.37 -6.86 -10.85
CA LYS A 476 -12.15 -7.76 -11.72
C LYS A 476 -11.53 -7.84 -13.11
N ALA A 477 -11.10 -6.72 -13.68
CA ALA A 477 -10.42 -6.68 -14.96
C ALA A 477 -9.14 -7.53 -14.94
N ASN A 478 -8.27 -7.35 -13.94
CA ASN A 478 -7.05 -8.14 -13.77
C ASN A 478 -7.34 -9.63 -13.55
N TYR A 479 -8.39 -9.96 -12.78
CA TYR A 479 -8.84 -11.34 -12.56
C TYR A 479 -9.30 -12.00 -13.87
N ILE A 480 -10.14 -11.31 -14.65
CA ILE A 480 -10.61 -11.76 -15.97
C ILE A 480 -9.42 -11.99 -16.90
N LEU A 481 -8.48 -11.04 -16.95
CA LEU A 481 -7.26 -11.19 -17.75
C LEU A 481 -6.44 -12.41 -17.32
N ALA A 482 -6.23 -12.61 -16.01
CA ALA A 482 -5.45 -13.72 -15.47
C ALA A 482 -6.06 -15.09 -15.79
N VAL A 483 -7.38 -15.23 -15.64
CA VAL A 483 -8.09 -16.49 -15.87
C VAL A 483 -8.24 -16.78 -17.37
N PHE A 484 -8.84 -15.85 -18.12
CA PHE A 484 -9.24 -16.13 -19.49
C PHE A 484 -8.08 -16.11 -20.49
N SER A 485 -6.95 -15.46 -20.17
CA SER A 485 -5.72 -15.57 -20.97
C SER A 485 -5.10 -16.96 -20.94
N SER A 486 -5.42 -17.76 -19.91
CA SER A 486 -4.87 -19.09 -19.68
C SER A 486 -5.86 -20.21 -20.05
N CYS A 487 -6.97 -19.88 -20.72
CA CYS A 487 -7.99 -20.83 -21.16
C CYS A 487 -7.71 -21.35 -22.58
N GLU A 488 -8.05 -22.61 -22.87
CA GLU A 488 -8.02 -23.13 -24.24
C GLU A 488 -9.28 -22.76 -25.03
N ASP A 489 -9.17 -22.74 -26.36
CA ASP A 489 -10.27 -22.36 -27.26
C ASP A 489 -11.53 -23.23 -27.07
N GLU A 490 -11.34 -24.50 -26.70
CA GLU A 490 -12.41 -25.48 -26.45
C GLU A 490 -13.30 -25.06 -25.27
N VAL A 491 -12.73 -24.38 -24.26
CA VAL A 491 -13.48 -23.88 -23.09
C VAL A 491 -14.58 -22.92 -23.52
N PHE A 492 -14.34 -22.11 -24.56
CA PHE A 492 -15.30 -21.13 -25.05
C PHE A 492 -16.37 -21.73 -25.98
N GLN A 493 -16.19 -22.97 -26.45
CA GLN A 493 -17.17 -23.67 -27.28
C GLN A 493 -18.32 -24.27 -26.43
N ASP A 494 -18.00 -24.80 -25.25
CA ASP A 494 -18.94 -25.42 -24.30
C ASP A 494 -19.14 -24.58 -23.02
N PHE A 495 -19.19 -23.25 -23.16
CA PHE A 495 -19.36 -22.34 -22.03
C PHE A 495 -20.83 -22.32 -21.56
N ALA A 496 -21.23 -23.32 -20.76
CA ALA A 496 -22.62 -23.57 -20.37
C ALA A 496 -23.31 -22.42 -19.59
N GLY A 497 -22.54 -21.54 -18.93
CA GLY A 497 -23.05 -20.37 -18.20
C GLY A 497 -21.95 -19.37 -17.79
N PRO A 498 -22.30 -18.08 -17.61
CA PRO A 498 -21.37 -17.02 -17.25
C PRO A 498 -20.69 -17.26 -15.90
N VAL A 499 -19.47 -16.75 -15.74
CA VAL A 499 -18.71 -16.78 -14.48
C VAL A 499 -18.97 -15.50 -13.68
N ASP A 500 -19.16 -15.64 -12.38
CA ASP A 500 -19.17 -14.51 -11.44
C ASP A 500 -17.76 -14.28 -10.90
N ILE A 501 -17.21 -13.08 -11.11
CA ILE A 501 -15.89 -12.72 -10.58
C ILE A 501 -16.04 -12.36 -9.09
N PRO A 502 -15.37 -13.06 -8.16
CA PRO A 502 -15.64 -12.98 -6.72
C PRO A 502 -14.91 -11.81 -6.05
N ILE A 503 -15.07 -10.61 -6.62
CA ILE A 503 -14.50 -9.38 -6.09
C ILE A 503 -15.63 -8.38 -5.88
N TYR A 504 -15.77 -7.88 -4.66
CA TYR A 504 -16.98 -7.15 -4.26
C TYR A 504 -16.66 -5.78 -3.67
N ILE A 505 -17.55 -4.82 -3.99
CA ILE A 505 -17.51 -3.48 -3.42
C ILE A 505 -18.12 -3.54 -2.02
N ALA A 506 -17.27 -3.62 -1.00
CA ALA A 506 -17.73 -3.77 0.38
C ALA A 506 -16.68 -3.30 1.40
N ASP A 507 -17.15 -2.83 2.56
CA ASP A 507 -16.30 -2.59 3.72
C ASP A 507 -16.02 -3.93 4.43
N SER A 508 -14.76 -4.38 4.40
CA SER A 508 -14.32 -5.63 5.04
C SER A 508 -14.28 -5.58 6.57
N ILE A 509 -14.50 -4.41 7.17
CA ILE A 509 -14.54 -4.22 8.62
C ILE A 509 -15.98 -3.97 9.09
N LEU A 510 -16.62 -2.91 8.59
CA LEU A 510 -17.92 -2.48 9.10
C LEU A 510 -19.01 -3.48 8.77
N SER A 511 -19.00 -4.08 7.56
CA SER A 511 -20.06 -5.00 7.17
C SER A 511 -20.13 -6.21 8.12
N PRO A 512 -19.08 -7.02 8.32
CA PRO A 512 -19.18 -8.15 9.24
C PRO A 512 -19.50 -7.77 10.69
N VAL A 513 -19.13 -6.56 11.15
CA VAL A 513 -19.30 -6.14 12.55
C VAL A 513 -20.74 -5.67 12.80
N VAL A 514 -21.21 -4.67 12.04
CA VAL A 514 -22.51 -4.03 12.24
C VAL A 514 -23.64 -5.02 12.02
N TYR A 515 -23.53 -5.87 10.99
CA TYR A 515 -24.61 -6.77 10.59
C TYR A 515 -24.72 -8.06 11.42
N THR A 516 -23.66 -8.47 12.12
CA THR A 516 -23.78 -9.56 13.12
C THR A 516 -24.63 -9.17 14.32
N GLU A 517 -24.85 -7.87 14.55
CA GLU A 517 -25.45 -7.35 15.78
C GLU A 517 -26.95 -7.01 15.65
N GLU A 518 -27.51 -6.92 14.43
CA GLU A 518 -28.79 -6.21 14.22
C GLU A 518 -30.10 -7.04 14.14
N SER A 519 -30.10 -8.38 14.08
CA SER A 519 -31.34 -9.22 14.19
C SER A 519 -31.01 -10.69 13.87
N GLU A 520 -31.66 -11.68 14.50
CA GLU A 520 -31.49 -13.10 14.11
C GLU A 520 -32.01 -13.39 12.69
N ARG A 521 -32.93 -12.58 12.15
CA ARG A 521 -33.68 -12.89 10.92
C ARG A 521 -33.42 -11.94 9.74
N THR A 522 -33.01 -10.71 9.97
CA THR A 522 -32.92 -9.69 8.91
C THR A 522 -31.65 -8.86 9.01
N LEU A 523 -31.26 -8.25 7.89
CA LEU A 523 -30.17 -7.29 7.77
C LEU A 523 -30.75 -5.91 7.44
N LEU A 524 -30.34 -4.88 8.17
CA LEU A 524 -30.84 -3.52 7.99
C LEU A 524 -29.76 -2.64 7.37
N ILE A 525 -29.88 -2.26 6.11
CA ILE A 525 -28.90 -1.39 5.45
C ILE A 525 -29.45 0.02 5.35
N GLY A 526 -28.80 0.99 6.00
CA GLY A 526 -29.02 2.40 5.67
C GLY A 526 -28.46 2.72 4.28
N THR A 527 -29.16 3.52 3.49
CA THR A 527 -28.76 4.00 2.14
C THR A 527 -29.12 5.49 1.98
N SER A 528 -28.72 6.11 0.88
CA SER A 528 -29.12 7.47 0.52
C SER A 528 -30.64 7.67 0.42
N VAL A 529 -31.42 6.59 0.21
CA VAL A 529 -32.89 6.61 0.09
C VAL A 529 -33.61 6.01 1.31
N GLY A 530 -32.93 5.91 2.45
CA GLY A 530 -33.47 5.35 3.69
C GLY A 530 -32.97 3.93 3.97
N LYS A 531 -33.68 3.20 4.83
CA LYS A 531 -33.23 1.86 5.26
C LYS A 531 -33.90 0.77 4.41
N PHE A 532 -33.12 -0.21 3.98
CA PHE A 532 -33.61 -1.47 3.41
C PHE A 532 -33.55 -2.57 4.46
N GLN A 533 -34.63 -3.33 4.58
CA GLN A 533 -34.65 -4.55 5.37
C GLN A 533 -34.56 -5.74 4.43
N ILE A 534 -33.55 -6.58 4.63
CA ILE A 534 -33.21 -7.67 3.73
C ILE A 534 -33.24 -8.98 4.51
N PRO A 535 -33.76 -10.08 3.94
CA PRO A 535 -33.67 -11.37 4.59
C PRO A 535 -32.22 -11.84 4.79
N LYS A 536 -31.98 -12.68 5.80
CA LYS A 536 -30.71 -13.39 5.93
C LYS A 536 -30.70 -14.63 5.04
N PHE A 537 -29.57 -14.85 4.38
CA PHE A 537 -29.32 -16.01 3.52
C PHE A 537 -28.26 -16.91 4.17
N SER A 538 -28.33 -18.21 3.87
CA SER A 538 -27.35 -19.22 4.31
C SER A 538 -26.00 -19.06 3.61
N ASP A 539 -26.02 -18.72 2.32
CA ASP A 539 -24.84 -18.49 1.52
C ASP A 539 -25.02 -17.32 0.56
N TYR A 540 -23.92 -16.94 -0.09
CA TYR A 540 -23.88 -15.85 -1.04
C TYR A 540 -24.57 -16.17 -2.37
N ALA A 541 -24.55 -17.44 -2.81
CA ALA A 541 -25.12 -17.84 -4.09
C ALA A 541 -26.64 -17.63 -4.08
N ASP A 542 -27.30 -18.06 -3.01
CA ASP A 542 -28.72 -17.85 -2.78
C ASP A 542 -29.08 -16.36 -2.74
N ALA A 543 -28.33 -15.57 -1.97
CA ALA A 543 -28.56 -14.12 -1.90
C ALA A 543 -28.39 -13.42 -3.26
N SER A 544 -27.38 -13.84 -4.03
CA SER A 544 -27.11 -13.35 -5.37
C SER A 544 -28.27 -13.68 -6.31
N GLU A 545 -28.72 -14.94 -6.33
CA GLU A 545 -29.84 -15.38 -7.16
C GLU A 545 -31.15 -14.65 -6.78
N PHE A 546 -31.41 -14.48 -5.49
CA PHE A 546 -32.57 -13.74 -4.98
C PHE A 546 -32.57 -12.29 -5.48
N LEU A 547 -31.45 -11.56 -5.30
CA LEU A 547 -31.36 -10.15 -5.68
C LEU A 547 -31.36 -9.95 -7.21
N ARG A 548 -30.75 -10.85 -7.99
CA ARG A 548 -30.82 -10.82 -9.46
C ARG A 548 -32.25 -11.05 -9.94
N THR A 549 -32.94 -12.03 -9.36
CA THR A 549 -34.34 -12.33 -9.69
C THR A 549 -35.25 -11.18 -9.28
N LEU A 550 -34.99 -10.55 -8.13
CA LEU A 550 -35.72 -9.38 -7.66
C LEU A 550 -35.59 -8.21 -8.64
N SER A 551 -34.37 -7.86 -9.04
CA SER A 551 -34.11 -6.79 -10.02
C SER A 551 -34.88 -7.01 -11.31
N LYS A 552 -34.78 -8.21 -11.90
CA LYS A 552 -35.43 -8.53 -13.16
C LYS A 552 -36.96 -8.42 -13.08
N ASN A 553 -37.58 -8.83 -11.99
CA ASN A 553 -39.04 -8.74 -11.86
C ASN A 553 -39.51 -7.29 -11.63
N ILE A 554 -38.70 -6.45 -10.98
CA ILE A 554 -39.03 -5.02 -10.86
C ILE A 554 -39.05 -4.35 -12.25
N ASP A 555 -38.12 -4.72 -13.14
CA ASP A 555 -38.03 -4.13 -14.48
C ASP A 555 -39.03 -4.73 -15.49
N ASP A 556 -39.22 -6.05 -15.53
CA ASP A 556 -40.03 -6.75 -16.54
C ASP A 556 -41.54 -6.79 -16.23
N LYS A 557 -41.90 -7.17 -14.99
CA LYS A 557 -43.28 -7.43 -14.54
C LYS A 557 -43.38 -7.27 -13.01
N CYS A 558 -43.93 -6.15 -12.56
CA CYS A 558 -44.09 -5.88 -11.13
C CYS A 558 -45.24 -6.67 -10.50
N ASP A 559 -45.01 -7.94 -10.22
CA ASP A 559 -45.91 -8.82 -9.47
C ASP A 559 -45.09 -9.62 -8.43
N PHE A 560 -45.36 -9.37 -7.15
CA PHE A 560 -44.64 -10.01 -6.06
C PHE A 560 -44.87 -11.53 -6.03
N ASP A 561 -46.06 -12.03 -6.34
CA ASP A 561 -46.33 -13.47 -6.31
C ASP A 561 -45.55 -14.18 -7.43
N VAL A 562 -45.37 -13.56 -8.60
CA VAL A 562 -44.53 -14.10 -9.67
C VAL A 562 -43.06 -14.16 -9.24
N PHE A 563 -42.56 -13.12 -8.59
CA PHE A 563 -41.21 -13.10 -8.02
C PHE A 563 -41.06 -14.20 -6.95
N TRP A 564 -41.97 -14.23 -5.98
CA TRP A 564 -41.94 -15.14 -4.84
C TRP A 564 -42.04 -16.60 -5.26
N ASN A 565 -42.88 -16.94 -6.25
CA ASN A 565 -42.99 -18.31 -6.76
C ASN A 565 -41.69 -18.83 -7.42
N ARG A 566 -40.75 -17.94 -7.78
CA ARG A 566 -39.44 -18.34 -8.30
C ARG A 566 -38.42 -18.60 -7.21
N VAL A 567 -38.44 -17.81 -6.13
CA VAL A 567 -37.39 -17.81 -5.09
C VAL A 567 -37.81 -18.48 -3.78
N GLY A 568 -39.08 -18.38 -3.39
CA GLY A 568 -39.61 -18.86 -2.12
C GLY A 568 -39.58 -20.38 -2.01
N GLY A 569 -39.02 -20.89 -0.91
CA GLY A 569 -38.82 -22.32 -0.66
C GLY A 569 -37.72 -22.97 -1.51
N ARG A 570 -37.04 -22.21 -2.37
CA ARG A 570 -35.90 -22.68 -3.19
C ARG A 570 -34.60 -22.00 -2.78
N VAL A 571 -34.58 -20.68 -2.90
CA VAL A 571 -33.44 -19.78 -2.64
C VAL A 571 -33.54 -19.16 -1.25
N ILE A 572 -34.77 -19.00 -0.76
CA ILE A 572 -35.04 -18.38 0.54
C ILE A 572 -36.18 -19.08 1.25
N ASP A 573 -36.05 -19.26 2.57
CA ASP A 573 -37.08 -19.90 3.39
C ASP A 573 -38.40 -19.10 3.39
N SER A 574 -39.51 -19.82 3.39
CA SER A 574 -40.86 -19.26 3.39
C SER A 574 -41.15 -18.30 4.56
N GLN A 575 -40.46 -18.45 5.69
CA GLN A 575 -40.59 -17.56 6.84
C GLN A 575 -40.20 -16.10 6.53
N TYR A 576 -39.42 -15.87 5.47
CA TYR A 576 -38.99 -14.54 5.06
C TYR A 576 -39.91 -13.87 4.03
N LYS A 577 -41.06 -14.48 3.69
CA LYS A 577 -42.00 -13.95 2.68
C LYS A 577 -42.35 -12.49 2.92
N THR A 578 -42.74 -12.13 4.14
CA THR A 578 -43.13 -10.77 4.49
C THR A 578 -41.98 -9.78 4.32
N VAL A 579 -40.75 -10.15 4.70
CA VAL A 579 -39.57 -9.28 4.55
C VAL A 579 -39.22 -9.09 3.06
N ALA A 580 -39.34 -10.16 2.27
CA ALA A 580 -39.13 -10.10 0.83
C ALA A 580 -40.19 -9.23 0.13
N GLU A 581 -41.44 -9.28 0.58
CA GLU A 581 -42.57 -8.45 0.10
C GLU A 581 -42.33 -6.97 0.39
N GLU A 582 -41.97 -6.63 1.63
CA GLU A 582 -41.65 -5.25 2.01
C GLU A 582 -40.46 -4.68 1.21
N LEU A 583 -39.42 -5.50 0.98
CA LEU A 583 -38.28 -5.12 0.15
C LEU A 583 -38.70 -4.90 -1.31
N PHE A 584 -39.51 -5.81 -1.87
CA PHE A 584 -40.05 -5.72 -3.23
C PHE A 584 -40.87 -4.43 -3.42
N ASP A 585 -41.82 -4.17 -2.53
CA ASP A 585 -42.69 -2.99 -2.57
C ASP A 585 -41.89 -1.69 -2.44
N ARG A 586 -40.86 -1.69 -1.58
CA ARG A 586 -39.98 -0.55 -1.40
C ARG A 586 -39.20 -0.24 -2.67
N LEU A 587 -38.57 -1.25 -3.28
CA LEU A 587 -37.81 -1.07 -4.51
C LEU A 587 -38.72 -0.68 -5.67
N TYR A 588 -39.89 -1.29 -5.80
CA TYR A 588 -40.88 -0.90 -6.81
C TYR A 588 -41.27 0.58 -6.70
N THR A 589 -41.56 1.05 -5.47
CA THR A 589 -41.89 2.46 -5.23
C THR A 589 -40.75 3.39 -5.64
N LEU A 590 -39.50 3.02 -5.32
CA LEU A 590 -38.31 3.77 -5.74
C LEU A 590 -38.13 3.75 -7.26
N HIS A 591 -38.35 2.61 -7.92
CA HIS A 591 -38.28 2.48 -9.37
C HIS A 591 -39.30 3.40 -10.05
N ARG A 592 -40.55 3.39 -9.58
CA ARG A 592 -41.63 4.28 -10.05
C ARG A 592 -41.32 5.76 -9.82
N ALA A 593 -40.60 6.10 -8.76
CA ALA A 593 -40.14 7.45 -8.45
C ALA A 593 -38.85 7.85 -9.18
N GLY A 594 -38.24 6.95 -9.97
CA GLY A 594 -36.98 7.20 -10.66
C GLY A 594 -35.76 7.25 -9.74
N ASN A 595 -35.78 6.54 -8.61
CA ASN A 595 -34.71 6.47 -7.62
C ASN A 595 -34.15 5.04 -7.44
N ASP A 596 -34.44 4.14 -8.38
CA ASP A 596 -33.95 2.75 -8.44
C ASP A 596 -33.68 2.35 -9.90
N SER A 597 -33.05 1.20 -10.10
CA SER A 597 -32.68 0.38 -11.29
C SER A 597 -31.30 -0.28 -11.05
N PHE A 598 -30.76 -0.16 -9.83
CA PHE A 598 -29.38 -0.54 -9.47
C PHE A 598 -29.26 -1.01 -8.01
N TRP A 599 -30.27 -0.79 -7.16
CA TRP A 599 -30.19 -1.14 -5.74
C TRP A 599 -29.93 -2.62 -5.50
N PRO A 600 -30.60 -3.58 -6.19
CA PRO A 600 -30.28 -5.00 -6.02
C PRO A 600 -28.80 -5.32 -6.26
N VAL A 601 -28.15 -4.67 -7.23
CA VAL A 601 -26.71 -4.83 -7.53
C VAL A 601 -25.84 -4.27 -6.40
N ILE A 602 -26.15 -3.05 -5.92
CA ILE A 602 -25.41 -2.40 -4.82
C ILE A 602 -25.51 -3.23 -3.53
N LEU A 603 -26.74 -3.67 -3.20
CA LEU A 603 -27.02 -4.46 -2.01
C LEU A 603 -26.26 -5.79 -2.09
N ARG A 604 -26.33 -6.49 -3.23
CA ARG A 604 -25.64 -7.77 -3.45
C ARG A 604 -24.12 -7.68 -3.24
N ASN A 605 -23.48 -6.59 -3.68
CA ASN A 605 -22.05 -6.38 -3.45
C ASN A 605 -21.75 -6.09 -1.97
N SER A 606 -22.57 -5.24 -1.33
CA SER A 606 -22.37 -4.81 0.06
C SER A 606 -22.42 -5.96 1.08
N PHE A 607 -23.18 -7.02 0.77
CA PHE A 607 -23.35 -8.18 1.65
C PHE A 607 -22.29 -9.26 1.54
N ALA A 608 -21.45 -9.22 0.51
CA ALA A 608 -20.50 -10.30 0.23
C ALA A 608 -19.65 -10.68 1.46
N PRO A 609 -19.10 -9.74 2.26
CA PRO A 609 -18.31 -10.08 3.46
C PRO A 609 -19.05 -10.86 4.55
N ILE A 610 -20.38 -10.80 4.60
CA ILE A 610 -21.20 -11.43 5.65
C ILE A 610 -21.64 -12.83 5.20
N LEU A 611 -21.99 -12.94 3.93
CA LEU A 611 -22.63 -14.13 3.35
C LEU A 611 -21.61 -15.12 2.79
N ILE A 612 -20.39 -14.67 2.51
CA ILE A 612 -19.23 -15.53 2.32
C ILE A 612 -18.82 -16.00 3.72
N GLY A 613 -19.66 -16.84 4.32
CA GLY A 613 -19.56 -17.31 5.71
C GLY A 613 -18.44 -18.32 5.95
N ASN A 614 -17.68 -18.65 4.91
CA ASN A 614 -16.54 -19.56 5.01
C ASN A 614 -15.28 -18.78 5.39
N LYS A 615 -14.64 -19.21 6.47
CA LYS A 615 -13.27 -18.83 6.77
C LYS A 615 -12.32 -19.40 5.71
N PHE A 616 -11.18 -18.76 5.52
CA PHE A 616 -10.18 -19.05 4.49
C PHE A 616 -8.93 -19.73 5.07
N ASP A 617 -8.29 -20.60 4.28
CA ASP A 617 -7.00 -21.21 4.65
C ASP A 617 -5.91 -20.13 4.72
N PHE A 618 -5.96 -19.17 3.78
CA PHE A 618 -5.02 -18.08 3.64
C PHE A 618 -5.72 -16.73 3.61
N VAL A 619 -5.19 -15.76 4.35
CA VAL A 619 -5.57 -14.34 4.25
C VAL A 619 -4.33 -13.55 3.88
N VAL A 620 -4.37 -12.77 2.81
CA VAL A 620 -3.25 -11.95 2.34
C VAL A 620 -3.70 -10.54 2.03
N GLY A 621 -2.78 -9.58 1.94
CA GLY A 621 -3.14 -8.24 1.48
C GLY A 621 -2.26 -7.12 2.03
N ASN A 622 -2.60 -5.91 1.62
CA ASN A 622 -2.02 -4.67 2.11
C ASN A 622 -3.14 -3.74 2.62
N PRO A 623 -3.52 -3.82 3.90
CA PRO A 623 -4.61 -3.00 4.44
C PRO A 623 -4.25 -1.49 4.37
N PRO A 624 -5.25 -0.60 4.33
CA PRO A 624 -5.01 0.85 4.22
C PRO A 624 -4.30 1.42 5.46
N TRP A 625 -3.28 2.25 5.24
CA TRP A 625 -2.49 2.90 6.30
C TRP A 625 -2.94 4.34 6.51
N ILE A 626 -4.00 4.49 7.31
CA ILE A 626 -4.65 5.77 7.56
C ILE A 626 -4.59 6.08 9.05
N ALA A 627 -3.92 7.18 9.40
CA ALA A 627 -3.89 7.67 10.77
C ALA A 627 -5.31 8.09 11.22
N TRP A 628 -5.67 7.75 12.45
CA TRP A 628 -6.98 8.03 13.05
C TRP A 628 -7.45 9.48 12.83
N LYS A 629 -6.55 10.45 13.01
CA LYS A 629 -6.87 11.88 12.87
C LYS A 629 -7.12 12.34 11.43
N SER A 630 -6.65 11.59 10.45
CA SER A 630 -6.83 11.87 9.03
C SER A 630 -8.16 11.34 8.48
N MET A 631 -8.81 10.42 9.21
CA MET A 631 -10.13 9.90 8.85
C MET A 631 -11.25 10.92 9.08
N SER A 632 -12.29 10.85 8.25
CA SER A 632 -13.49 11.66 8.43
C SER A 632 -14.17 11.41 9.77
N LYS A 633 -14.95 12.39 10.24
CA LYS A 633 -15.62 12.28 11.55
C LYS A 633 -16.64 11.13 11.57
N SER A 634 -17.46 11.02 10.51
CA SER A 634 -18.47 9.97 10.37
C SER A 634 -17.84 8.58 10.39
N TYR A 635 -16.75 8.36 9.66
CA TYR A 635 -16.08 7.06 9.61
C TYR A 635 -15.41 6.70 10.94
N ARG A 636 -14.81 7.67 11.63
CA ARG A 636 -14.30 7.48 13.00
C ARG A 636 -15.39 7.07 13.98
N GLU A 637 -16.53 7.76 13.95
CA GLU A 637 -17.66 7.45 14.85
C GLU A 637 -18.23 6.06 14.57
N GLY A 638 -18.36 5.68 13.30
CA GLY A 638 -18.85 4.35 12.90
C GLY A 638 -17.90 3.20 13.25
N THR A 639 -16.59 3.43 13.18
CA THR A 639 -15.58 2.38 13.45
C THR A 639 -15.18 2.31 14.92
N LEU A 640 -15.39 3.34 15.73
CA LEU A 640 -14.89 3.42 17.12
C LEU A 640 -15.28 2.21 17.98
N GLU A 641 -16.52 1.72 17.85
CA GLU A 641 -16.99 0.57 18.63
C GLU A 641 -16.25 -0.72 18.26
N ILE A 642 -15.84 -0.88 17.00
CA ILE A 642 -15.02 -2.03 16.57
C ILE A 642 -13.69 -2.05 17.31
N TRP A 643 -13.00 -0.91 17.33
CA TRP A 643 -11.70 -0.79 17.97
C TRP A 643 -11.77 -1.06 19.48
N LYS A 644 -12.82 -0.55 20.13
CA LYS A 644 -13.10 -0.84 21.54
C LYS A 644 -13.39 -2.31 21.76
N SER A 645 -14.16 -2.95 20.88
CA SER A 645 -14.57 -4.35 21.01
C SER A 645 -13.40 -5.33 21.00
N TYR A 646 -12.33 -5.04 20.24
CA TYR A 646 -11.08 -5.82 20.26
C TYR A 646 -10.10 -5.37 21.35
N GLY A 647 -10.39 -4.30 22.09
CA GLY A 647 -9.54 -3.75 23.14
C GLY A 647 -8.22 -3.16 22.60
N ILE A 648 -8.19 -2.70 21.35
CA ILE A 648 -6.99 -2.14 20.71
C ILE A 648 -6.89 -0.60 20.85
N PHE A 649 -7.91 0.05 21.41
CA PHE A 649 -8.01 1.52 21.57
C PHE A 649 -8.17 1.97 23.04
N GLU A 650 -7.68 1.18 23.98
CA GLU A 650 -7.76 1.45 25.42
C GLU A 650 -6.68 2.45 25.87
N LYS A 651 -6.86 3.72 25.52
CA LYS A 651 -5.95 4.82 25.90
C LYS A 651 -6.60 5.83 26.83
N ASN A 652 -5.81 6.39 27.74
CA ASN A 652 -6.25 7.52 28.57
C ASN A 652 -6.54 8.77 27.70
N ALA A 653 -7.22 9.77 28.27
CA ALA A 653 -7.66 10.96 27.53
C ALA A 653 -6.52 11.79 26.90
N TYR A 654 -5.30 11.67 27.43
CA TYR A 654 -4.10 12.35 26.92
C TYR A 654 -3.52 11.61 25.71
N ASP A 655 -3.40 10.29 25.82
CA ASP A 655 -2.86 9.44 24.78
C ASP A 655 -3.79 9.47 23.56
N LYS A 656 -5.11 9.47 23.74
CA LYS A 656 -6.09 9.69 22.65
C LYS A 656 -5.87 10.98 21.85
N LYS A 657 -5.30 12.03 22.46
CA LYS A 657 -4.99 13.30 21.79
C LYS A 657 -3.62 13.30 21.12
N THR A 658 -2.67 12.46 21.54
CA THR A 658 -1.26 12.55 21.15
C THR A 658 -0.76 11.36 20.34
N THR A 659 -1.42 10.20 20.39
CA THR A 659 -1.06 9.03 19.61
C THR A 659 -1.55 9.13 18.16
N HIS A 660 -0.82 8.45 17.28
CA HIS A 660 -1.14 8.26 15.87
C HIS A 660 -1.51 6.78 15.67
N ASP A 661 -2.70 6.40 16.16
CA ASP A 661 -3.28 5.09 15.89
C ASP A 661 -3.60 4.96 14.40
N ASP A 662 -3.41 3.77 13.84
CA ASP A 662 -3.55 3.52 12.40
C ASP A 662 -4.62 2.47 12.12
N PHE A 663 -5.49 2.76 11.15
CA PHE A 663 -6.64 1.92 10.82
C PHE A 663 -6.27 0.49 10.41
N GLY A 664 -5.07 0.27 9.85
CA GLY A 664 -4.59 -1.07 9.54
C GLY A 664 -4.55 -2.03 10.74
N MET A 665 -4.48 -1.51 11.97
CA MET A 665 -4.56 -2.34 13.19
C MET A 665 -5.93 -3.00 13.33
N ALA A 666 -7.01 -2.25 13.12
CA ALA A 666 -8.37 -2.77 13.20
C ALA A 666 -8.65 -3.77 12.07
N VAL A 667 -8.18 -3.47 10.84
CA VAL A 667 -8.31 -4.37 9.69
C VAL A 667 -7.67 -5.72 9.99
N THR A 668 -6.46 -5.71 10.57
CA THR A 668 -5.73 -6.93 10.94
C THR A 668 -6.53 -7.79 11.92
N TYR A 669 -7.05 -7.21 13.00
CA TYR A 669 -7.83 -7.98 13.99
C TYR A 669 -9.14 -8.52 13.43
N VAL A 670 -9.86 -7.72 12.62
CA VAL A 670 -11.07 -8.20 11.96
C VAL A 670 -10.75 -9.34 10.99
N ALA A 671 -9.65 -9.23 10.24
CA ALA A 671 -9.27 -10.25 9.27
C ALA A 671 -8.92 -11.59 9.94
N VAL A 672 -8.17 -11.56 11.05
CA VAL A 672 -7.91 -12.78 11.85
C VAL A 672 -9.21 -13.33 12.43
N ASP A 673 -10.09 -12.50 12.98
CA ASP A 673 -11.36 -12.96 13.59
C ASP A 673 -12.32 -13.58 12.56
N LYS A 674 -12.67 -12.80 11.53
CA LYS A 674 -13.78 -13.09 10.61
C LYS A 674 -13.39 -13.93 9.41
N TYR A 675 -12.19 -13.74 8.85
CA TYR A 675 -11.82 -14.37 7.59
C TYR A 675 -10.89 -15.57 7.78
N LEU A 676 -10.04 -15.61 8.80
CA LEU A 676 -9.05 -16.69 8.93
C LEU A 676 -9.61 -17.94 9.63
N LYS A 677 -9.37 -19.13 9.05
CA LYS A 677 -9.66 -20.44 9.68
C LYS A 677 -8.82 -20.63 10.95
N GLU A 678 -9.27 -21.50 11.84
CA GLU A 678 -8.44 -21.95 12.96
C GLU A 678 -7.17 -22.62 12.42
N ASN A 679 -6.00 -22.26 12.96
CA ASN A 679 -4.68 -22.65 12.43
C ASN A 679 -4.41 -22.23 10.97
N GLY A 680 -5.23 -21.33 10.40
CA GLY A 680 -4.96 -20.71 9.11
C GLY A 680 -3.79 -19.74 9.18
N ASN A 681 -3.17 -19.47 8.04
CA ASN A 681 -2.03 -18.56 7.93
C ASN A 681 -2.46 -17.24 7.29
N MET A 682 -2.04 -16.11 7.87
CA MET A 682 -2.28 -14.79 7.30
C MET A 682 -0.97 -14.05 7.09
N VAL A 683 -0.82 -13.34 5.97
CA VAL A 683 0.33 -12.46 5.73
C VAL A 683 -0.15 -11.08 5.28
N PHE A 684 0.16 -10.05 6.07
CA PHE A 684 -0.13 -8.65 5.72
C PHE A 684 1.15 -7.81 5.62
N LEU A 685 1.11 -6.84 4.72
CA LEU A 685 2.07 -5.73 4.68
C LEU A 685 1.61 -4.65 5.68
N LEU A 686 2.44 -4.34 6.66
CA LEU A 686 2.08 -3.45 7.76
C LEU A 686 3.21 -2.45 8.07
N PRO A 687 2.91 -1.26 8.62
CA PRO A 687 3.93 -0.35 9.09
C PRO A 687 4.77 -0.96 10.23
N ALA A 688 6.10 -0.84 10.17
CA ALA A 688 7.00 -1.34 11.22
C ALA A 688 6.70 -0.74 12.61
N SER A 689 6.06 0.44 12.65
CA SER A 689 5.63 1.10 13.87
C SER A 689 4.61 0.30 14.68
N PHE A 690 3.89 -0.66 14.08
CA PHE A 690 2.94 -1.51 14.79
C PHE A 690 3.66 -2.40 15.81
N LEU A 691 4.85 -2.89 15.48
CA LEU A 691 5.69 -3.70 16.37
C LEU A 691 6.61 -2.84 17.26
N LYS A 692 7.06 -1.69 16.76
CA LYS A 692 8.13 -0.89 17.40
C LYS A 692 7.65 0.32 18.21
N SER A 693 6.42 0.81 18.00
CA SER A 693 5.96 2.07 18.60
C SER A 693 5.47 1.88 20.02
N THR A 694 6.06 2.63 20.95
CA THR A 694 5.74 2.56 22.39
C THR A 694 4.26 2.78 22.65
N LYS A 695 3.66 3.77 21.97
CA LYS A 695 2.25 4.13 22.16
C LYS A 695 1.39 3.96 20.93
N GLY A 696 1.93 4.06 19.72
CA GLY A 696 1.14 3.89 18.50
C GLY A 696 0.63 2.46 18.34
N GLY A 697 1.49 1.46 18.56
CA GLY A 697 1.18 0.05 18.34
C GLY A 697 0.93 -0.77 19.61
N GLU A 698 0.79 -0.14 20.78
CA GLU A 698 0.58 -0.82 22.08
C GLU A 698 -0.61 -1.79 22.02
N GLY A 699 -1.79 -1.30 21.64
CA GLY A 699 -2.99 -2.14 21.51
C GLY A 699 -2.86 -3.21 20.43
N PHE A 700 -2.09 -2.97 19.36
CA PHE A 700 -1.89 -3.95 18.29
C PHE A 700 -1.16 -5.20 18.77
N ARG A 701 -0.17 -5.05 19.66
CA ARG A 701 0.68 -6.16 20.16
C ARG A 701 0.03 -7.04 21.23
N LYS A 702 -1.28 -6.91 21.41
CA LYS A 702 -2.07 -7.76 22.33
C LYS A 702 -2.17 -9.21 21.84
N PHE A 703 -2.27 -9.42 20.52
CA PHE A 703 -2.31 -10.72 19.85
C PHE A 703 -3.35 -11.71 20.41
N SER A 704 -4.51 -11.17 20.82
CA SER A 704 -5.66 -11.97 21.26
C SER A 704 -6.96 -11.26 20.90
N ILE A 705 -7.90 -12.02 20.33
CA ILE A 705 -9.26 -11.59 20.00
C ILE A 705 -10.11 -11.66 21.27
N THR A 706 -10.53 -10.50 21.78
CA THR A 706 -11.33 -10.39 23.01
C THR A 706 -12.78 -9.98 22.80
N ARG A 707 -13.21 -9.88 21.55
CA ARG A 707 -14.54 -9.40 21.21
C ARG A 707 -15.60 -10.35 21.77
N PHE A 708 -16.67 -9.81 22.37
CA PHE A 708 -17.74 -10.57 23.02
C PHE A 708 -17.28 -11.56 24.11
N GLY A 709 -16.21 -11.23 24.84
CA GLY A 709 -15.69 -12.10 25.89
C GLY A 709 -14.94 -13.32 25.37
N GLN A 710 -14.65 -13.39 24.07
CA GLN A 710 -13.72 -14.36 23.50
C GLN A 710 -12.33 -14.18 24.10
N ASN A 711 -11.49 -15.20 23.96
CA ASN A 711 -10.06 -15.11 24.23
C ASN A 711 -9.33 -16.04 23.25
N ILE A 712 -9.42 -15.71 21.96
CA ILE A 712 -8.78 -16.50 20.90
C ILE A 712 -7.41 -15.91 20.62
N PRO A 713 -6.31 -16.57 21.00
CA PRO A 713 -4.97 -16.07 20.74
C PRO A 713 -4.61 -16.18 19.25
N PHE A 714 -3.62 -15.40 18.82
CA PHE A 714 -2.94 -15.62 17.55
C PHE A 714 -1.45 -15.24 17.71
N SER A 715 -0.57 -15.86 16.92
CA SER A 715 0.87 -15.65 17.00
C SER A 715 1.38 -14.83 15.82
N VAL A 716 2.60 -14.30 15.96
CA VAL A 716 3.41 -13.79 14.87
C VAL A 716 4.57 -14.76 14.65
N ASP A 717 4.54 -15.53 13.57
CA ASP A 717 5.51 -16.62 13.34
C ASP A 717 6.76 -16.17 12.60
N ALA A 718 6.62 -15.11 11.78
CA ALA A 718 7.71 -14.54 11.00
C ALA A 718 7.44 -13.05 10.73
N VAL A 719 8.51 -12.26 10.67
CA VAL A 719 8.49 -10.86 10.27
C VAL A 719 9.64 -10.62 9.30
N ASP A 720 9.32 -10.21 8.09
CA ASP A 720 10.31 -9.78 7.10
C ASP A 720 10.29 -8.24 7.03
N ASP A 721 11.31 -7.61 7.61
CA ASP A 721 11.44 -6.16 7.76
C ASP A 721 12.18 -5.53 6.58
N PHE A 722 11.45 -4.77 5.77
CA PHE A 722 11.94 -4.08 4.58
C PHE A 722 12.27 -2.60 4.85
N SER A 723 12.45 -2.18 6.10
CA SER A 723 12.75 -0.78 6.46
C SER A 723 14.04 -0.26 5.79
N ASN A 724 15.03 -1.13 5.57
CA ASN A 724 16.27 -0.80 4.86
C ASN A 724 16.17 -0.94 3.32
N VAL A 725 14.98 -1.24 2.79
CA VAL A 725 14.69 -1.37 1.35
C VAL A 725 13.80 -0.22 0.87
N LYS A 726 13.99 0.25 -0.36
CA LYS A 726 13.17 1.32 -0.95
C LYS A 726 11.86 0.74 -1.52
N LEU A 727 11.01 0.28 -0.62
CA LEU A 727 9.68 -0.25 -0.94
C LEU A 727 8.63 0.88 -0.91
N PHE A 728 8.31 1.39 0.28
CA PHE A 728 7.38 2.53 0.47
C PHE A 728 8.07 3.71 1.15
N THR A 729 7.36 4.85 1.25
CA THR A 729 7.81 6.01 2.03
C THR A 729 7.77 5.75 3.55
N ILE A 730 6.93 4.81 3.97
CA ILE A 730 6.79 4.35 5.36
C ILE A 730 7.60 3.05 5.54
N PRO A 731 8.41 2.92 6.61
CA PRO A 731 9.08 1.65 6.91
C PRO A 731 8.05 0.54 7.10
N THR A 732 8.21 -0.54 6.34
CA THR A 732 7.19 -1.57 6.16
C THR A 732 7.77 -2.94 6.48
N VAL A 733 6.94 -3.76 7.12
CA VAL A 733 7.21 -5.16 7.45
C VAL A 733 6.17 -6.05 6.78
N VAL A 734 6.54 -7.26 6.41
CA VAL A 734 5.62 -8.34 6.04
C VAL A 734 5.51 -9.26 7.24
N ILE A 735 4.30 -9.39 7.80
CA ILE A 735 4.09 -10.16 9.03
C ILE A 735 3.24 -11.38 8.74
N LYS A 736 3.73 -12.56 9.15
CA LYS A 736 2.97 -13.81 9.15
C LYS A 736 2.31 -14.04 10.51
N PHE A 737 1.01 -14.29 10.49
CA PHE A 737 0.20 -14.62 11.66
C PHE A 737 -0.39 -16.03 11.53
N THR A 738 -0.56 -16.71 12.67
CA THR A 738 -1.34 -17.95 12.77
C THR A 738 -2.39 -17.83 13.86
N LYS A 739 -3.63 -18.15 13.51
CA LYS A 739 -4.76 -18.09 14.45
C LYS A 739 -4.78 -19.28 15.40
N SER A 740 -5.23 -19.05 16.62
CA SER A 740 -5.38 -20.05 17.69
C SER A 740 -4.06 -20.64 18.19
N VAL A 741 -2.98 -19.87 18.03
CA VAL A 741 -1.65 -20.16 18.57
C VAL A 741 -1.26 -19.01 19.50
N GLU A 742 -0.75 -19.30 20.69
CA GLU A 742 -0.28 -18.26 21.61
C GLU A 742 1.03 -17.64 21.14
N MET A 743 1.17 -16.33 21.33
CA MET A 743 2.42 -15.63 21.05
C MET A 743 3.51 -16.02 22.06
N GLU A 744 4.61 -16.57 21.56
CA GLU A 744 5.80 -16.93 22.35
C GLU A 744 6.96 -15.97 22.09
N TYR A 745 7.75 -15.70 23.14
CA TYR A 745 8.94 -14.86 23.06
C TYR A 745 10.17 -15.56 23.65
N PRO A 746 11.39 -15.33 23.11
CA PRO A 746 11.66 -14.50 21.94
C PRO A 746 11.18 -15.17 20.65
N MET A 747 10.60 -14.36 19.76
CA MET A 747 10.28 -14.78 18.39
C MET A 747 11.59 -14.75 17.58
N ARG A 748 11.96 -15.88 16.97
CA ARG A 748 13.30 -16.10 16.38
C ARG A 748 13.41 -15.83 14.89
N ASN A 749 12.31 -15.48 14.24
CA ASN A 749 12.20 -15.33 12.79
C ASN A 749 11.94 -13.87 12.40
N TYR A 750 12.68 -12.92 13.00
CA TYR A 750 12.63 -11.51 12.61
C TYR A 750 13.75 -11.22 11.61
N LYS A 751 13.42 -11.22 10.32
CA LYS A 751 14.40 -11.09 9.23
C LYS A 751 14.46 -9.65 8.72
N VAL A 752 15.60 -8.98 8.92
CA VAL A 752 15.83 -7.61 8.41
C VAL A 752 16.48 -7.67 7.03
N TRP A 753 15.78 -7.17 6.02
CA TRP A 753 16.27 -7.09 4.64
C TRP A 753 16.92 -5.74 4.34
N SER A 754 18.06 -5.76 3.67
CA SER A 754 18.81 -4.56 3.25
C SER A 754 19.21 -4.64 1.79
N GLN A 755 18.99 -3.56 1.03
CA GLN A 755 19.46 -3.48 -0.36
C GLN A 755 20.99 -3.42 -0.40
N VAL A 756 21.59 -4.19 -1.32
CA VAL A 756 23.04 -4.16 -1.56
C VAL A 756 23.42 -2.82 -2.20
N GLY A 757 24.40 -2.13 -1.63
CA GLY A 757 24.87 -0.84 -2.13
C GLY A 757 23.93 0.32 -1.79
N LYS A 758 23.63 1.18 -2.77
CA LYS A 758 22.79 2.37 -2.54
C LYS A 758 21.31 1.99 -2.63
N LYS A 759 20.51 2.49 -1.69
CA LYS A 759 19.04 2.39 -1.67
C LYS A 759 18.42 3.04 -2.92
N THR A 760 18.14 2.26 -3.96
CA THR A 760 17.53 2.69 -5.24
C THR A 760 16.10 2.17 -5.39
N THR A 761 15.31 2.83 -6.24
CA THR A 761 13.94 2.38 -6.55
C THR A 761 14.04 1.06 -7.32
N ILE A 762 13.27 0.06 -6.89
CA ILE A 762 13.14 -1.23 -7.57
C ILE A 762 11.95 -1.12 -8.53
N ASP A 763 12.05 -1.74 -9.70
CA ASP A 763 10.91 -1.85 -10.61
C ASP A 763 9.74 -2.57 -9.93
N SER A 764 8.56 -1.97 -9.97
CA SER A 764 7.34 -2.50 -9.33
C SER A 764 6.97 -3.89 -9.84
N HIS A 765 7.33 -4.22 -11.09
CA HIS A 765 7.00 -5.49 -11.73
C HIS A 765 8.16 -6.48 -11.81
N ALA A 766 9.28 -6.19 -11.12
CA ALA A 766 10.37 -7.14 -11.00
C ALA A 766 9.91 -8.43 -10.31
N LYS A 767 10.60 -9.53 -10.58
CA LYS A 767 10.34 -10.82 -9.92
C LYS A 767 11.07 -10.92 -8.59
N TRP A 768 10.45 -11.55 -7.59
CA TRP A 768 11.04 -11.68 -6.25
C TRP A 768 12.44 -12.29 -6.29
N TYR A 769 12.66 -13.35 -7.09
CA TYR A 769 13.96 -14.00 -7.20
C TYR A 769 15.07 -13.07 -7.75
N GLN A 770 14.74 -12.11 -8.62
CA GLN A 770 15.69 -11.13 -9.17
C GLN A 770 16.02 -10.08 -8.11
N VAL A 771 14.99 -9.64 -7.38
CA VAL A 771 15.10 -8.65 -6.32
C VAL A 771 15.91 -9.20 -5.15
N ALA A 772 15.64 -10.44 -4.73
CA ALA A 772 16.30 -11.12 -3.63
C ALA A 772 17.82 -11.27 -3.83
N ARG A 773 18.29 -11.45 -5.07
CA ARG A 773 19.74 -11.50 -5.40
C ARG A 773 20.48 -10.20 -5.10
N ASN A 774 19.78 -9.07 -5.11
CA ASN A 774 20.32 -7.74 -4.82
C ASN A 774 20.04 -7.30 -3.38
N MET A 775 19.69 -8.24 -2.50
CA MET A 775 19.40 -7.99 -1.10
C MET A 775 20.25 -8.89 -0.20
N THR A 776 20.51 -8.41 1.01
CA THR A 776 21.06 -9.17 2.11
C THR A 776 20.03 -9.23 3.22
N SER A 777 20.09 -10.27 4.04
CA SER A 777 19.19 -10.40 5.18
C SER A 777 19.94 -10.87 6.42
N GLU A 778 19.58 -10.32 7.56
CA GLU A 778 20.02 -10.79 8.88
C GLU A 778 18.79 -11.28 9.65
N THR A 779 18.88 -12.43 10.31
CA THR A 779 17.81 -12.93 11.19
C THR A 779 18.13 -12.55 12.63
N LEU A 780 17.17 -11.93 13.29
CA LEU A 780 17.24 -11.43 14.65
C LEU A 780 16.17 -12.11 15.51
N ASP A 781 16.39 -12.08 16.82
CA ASP A 781 15.35 -12.38 17.80
C ASP A 781 14.52 -11.11 18.06
N ALA A 782 13.25 -11.30 18.41
CA ALA A 782 12.32 -10.23 18.77
C ALA A 782 11.58 -10.53 20.08
N GLN A 783 11.49 -9.55 20.99
CA GLN A 783 10.73 -9.66 22.23
C GLN A 783 10.24 -8.30 22.75
N PRO A 784 9.24 -8.22 23.62
CA PRO A 784 8.84 -6.98 24.27
C PRO A 784 10.01 -6.39 25.08
N VAL A 785 10.20 -5.07 24.99
CA VAL A 785 11.28 -4.35 25.69
C VAL A 785 11.07 -4.34 27.21
N ASP A 786 9.81 -4.44 27.66
CA ASP A 786 9.43 -4.58 29.06
C ASP A 786 8.89 -5.99 29.29
N GLY A 787 9.64 -6.81 30.04
CA GLY A 787 9.28 -8.20 30.31
C GLY A 787 7.97 -8.39 31.10
N ASN A 788 7.48 -7.34 31.78
CA ASN A 788 6.20 -7.36 32.50
C ASN A 788 5.01 -6.93 31.63
N ASP A 789 5.27 -6.39 30.44
CA ASP A 789 4.26 -5.85 29.54
C ASP A 789 4.46 -6.41 28.12
N LYS A 790 3.69 -7.46 27.79
CA LYS A 790 3.71 -8.09 26.46
C LYS A 790 3.32 -7.13 25.33
N GLN A 791 2.67 -6.00 25.63
CA GLN A 791 2.27 -4.98 24.66
C GLN A 791 3.33 -3.87 24.51
N SER A 792 4.43 -3.91 25.25
CA SER A 792 5.55 -2.98 25.08
C SER A 792 6.22 -3.14 23.71
N SER A 793 6.97 -2.13 23.27
CA SER A 793 7.65 -2.13 21.97
C SER A 793 8.57 -3.34 21.80
N TRP A 794 8.63 -3.90 20.60
CA TRP A 794 9.55 -5.01 20.33
C TRP A 794 11.01 -4.54 20.21
N LEU A 795 11.89 -5.10 21.02
CA LEU A 795 13.33 -5.12 20.84
C LEU A 795 13.70 -6.18 19.81
N THR A 796 14.54 -5.84 18.83
CA THR A 796 15.12 -6.82 17.89
C THR A 796 16.63 -6.78 17.90
N MET A 797 17.27 -7.92 18.16
CA MET A 797 18.73 -8.04 18.25
C MET A 797 19.19 -9.47 17.92
N SER A 798 20.45 -9.63 17.55
CA SER A 798 21.07 -10.94 17.31
C SER A 798 21.49 -11.66 18.59
N ASP A 799 21.80 -10.92 19.66
CA ASP A 799 22.10 -11.46 21.00
C ASP A 799 21.27 -10.74 22.07
N MET A 800 20.35 -11.46 22.70
CA MET A 800 19.51 -10.97 23.79
C MET A 800 20.17 -11.07 25.17
N GLY A 801 21.34 -11.72 25.30
CA GLY A 801 21.96 -12.02 26.59
C GLY A 801 22.28 -10.77 27.42
N PHE A 802 22.87 -9.75 26.80
CA PHE A 802 23.11 -8.46 27.47
C PHE A 802 21.82 -7.66 27.65
N ALA A 803 20.95 -7.65 26.62
CA ALA A 803 19.68 -6.92 26.64
C ALA A 803 18.78 -7.36 27.81
N ASN A 804 18.64 -8.67 28.04
CA ASN A 804 17.84 -9.23 29.13
C ASN A 804 18.29 -8.78 30.51
N LYS A 805 19.60 -8.57 30.71
CA LYS A 805 20.15 -8.11 31.99
C LYS A 805 19.84 -6.63 32.24
N ILE A 806 20.03 -5.78 31.23
CA ILE A 806 19.79 -4.33 31.37
C ILE A 806 18.30 -3.98 31.34
N LEU A 807 17.46 -4.83 30.78
CA LEU A 807 16.01 -4.65 30.72
C LEU A 807 15.25 -5.42 31.82
N ASP A 808 15.95 -6.15 32.70
CA ASP A 808 15.34 -6.93 33.79
C ASP A 808 14.32 -6.05 34.55
N PRO A 809 13.04 -6.43 34.62
CA PRO A 809 12.02 -5.63 35.28
C PRO A 809 12.10 -5.69 36.81
N SER A 810 12.87 -6.62 37.39
CA SER A 810 12.95 -6.86 38.84
C SER A 810 13.59 -5.70 39.62
N PRO A 811 14.70 -5.08 39.16
CA PRO A 811 15.30 -3.94 39.84
C PRO A 811 14.46 -2.66 39.75
N LYS A 812 14.49 -1.86 40.83
CA LYS A 812 13.83 -0.55 40.87
C LYS A 812 14.43 0.42 39.83
N ARG A 813 13.57 1.14 39.11
CA ARG A 813 13.97 2.24 38.20
C ARG A 813 14.22 3.53 38.98
N TYR A 814 15.47 4.01 39.00
CA TYR A 814 15.88 5.20 39.76
C TYR A 814 15.84 6.50 38.95
N TYR A 815 15.91 6.42 37.62
CA TYR A 815 16.05 7.57 36.74
C TYR A 815 14.80 7.73 35.85
N SER A 816 14.40 8.97 35.58
CA SER A 816 13.25 9.25 34.71
C SER A 816 13.50 10.47 33.82
N GLY A 817 13.37 10.25 32.51
CA GLY A 817 13.50 11.29 31.51
C GLY A 817 12.35 12.30 31.54
N ARG A 818 12.65 13.52 31.11
CA ARG A 818 11.72 14.64 30.96
C ARG A 818 11.91 15.29 29.60
N LYS A 819 10.82 15.81 29.04
CA LYS A 819 10.86 16.55 27.77
C LYS A 819 11.28 17.99 28.03
N GLY A 820 11.99 18.60 27.08
CA GLY A 820 12.29 20.02 27.08
C GLY A 820 11.06 20.91 26.95
N ILE A 821 11.30 22.22 27.09
CA ILE A 821 10.26 23.26 27.13
C ILE A 821 9.52 23.32 25.80
N GLU A 822 8.19 23.22 25.85
CA GLU A 822 7.31 23.30 24.67
C GLU A 822 6.61 24.68 24.59
N PRO A 823 6.93 25.50 23.57
CA PRO A 823 6.32 26.83 23.36
C PRO A 823 4.87 26.84 22.91
N ALA A 824 4.23 25.67 22.77
CA ALA A 824 2.82 25.52 22.37
C ALA A 824 2.48 26.26 21.06
N GLY A 825 3.38 26.21 20.06
CA GLY A 825 3.21 26.86 18.74
C GLY A 825 3.77 28.28 18.61
N ALA A 826 4.30 28.87 19.68
CA ALA A 826 4.88 30.21 19.71
C ALA A 826 6.43 30.22 19.71
N LYS A 827 7.06 29.27 19.01
CA LYS A 827 8.51 29.06 19.06
C LYS A 827 9.32 30.31 18.68
N GLY A 828 8.85 31.10 17.71
CA GLY A 828 9.53 32.32 17.30
C GLY A 828 9.31 33.53 18.22
N VAL A 829 8.46 33.43 19.24
CA VAL A 829 8.35 34.42 20.31
C VAL A 829 9.37 34.12 21.41
N TYR A 830 9.42 32.88 21.89
CA TYR A 830 10.25 32.56 23.06
C TYR A 830 11.72 32.35 22.74
N LEU A 831 12.07 31.89 21.53
CA LEU A 831 13.47 31.80 21.12
C LEU A 831 13.99 33.19 20.77
N LEU A 832 15.18 33.51 21.28
CA LEU A 832 15.80 34.82 21.12
C LEU A 832 17.08 34.69 20.27
N LYS A 833 17.37 35.73 19.49
CA LYS A 833 18.72 35.99 18.98
C LYS A 833 19.65 36.30 20.17
N LYS A 834 20.97 36.27 19.96
CA LYS A 834 21.97 36.54 21.01
C LYS A 834 21.62 37.88 21.71
N PRO A 835 21.25 37.86 23.01
CA PRO A 835 20.94 39.08 23.74
C PRO A 835 22.18 39.96 23.91
N VAL A 836 21.96 41.25 24.14
CA VAL A 836 23.03 42.21 24.46
C VAL A 836 22.74 42.82 25.82
N ARG A 837 23.72 42.81 26.72
CA ARG A 837 23.58 43.45 28.04
C ARG A 837 23.40 44.96 27.86
N SER A 838 22.28 45.51 28.33
CA SER A 838 22.01 46.95 28.25
C SER A 838 22.52 47.69 29.48
N ARG A 839 22.25 47.15 30.67
CA ARG A 839 22.74 47.58 32.00
C ARG A 839 22.47 46.44 32.98
N ASP A 840 22.91 46.57 34.24
CA ASP A 840 22.68 45.54 35.25
C ASP A 840 21.19 45.16 35.37
N GLY A 841 20.93 43.85 35.33
CA GLY A 841 19.57 43.29 35.39
C GLY A 841 18.77 43.34 34.08
N LEU A 842 19.22 44.01 33.01
CA LEU A 842 18.45 44.17 31.76
C LEU A 842 19.21 43.76 30.49
N LEU A 843 18.56 42.94 29.66
CA LEU A 843 19.04 42.53 28.35
C LEU A 843 18.19 43.15 27.24
N LEU A 844 18.85 43.65 26.20
CA LEU A 844 18.21 43.95 24.93
C LEU A 844 18.05 42.64 24.15
N VAL A 845 16.81 42.29 23.83
CA VAL A 845 16.44 41.04 23.15
C VAL A 845 15.71 41.29 21.84
N GLU A 846 15.85 40.33 20.94
CA GLU A 846 15.09 40.23 19.69
C GLU A 846 14.66 38.78 19.53
N ASN A 847 13.39 38.55 19.23
CA ASN A 847 12.88 37.19 19.02
C ASN A 847 13.25 36.61 17.66
N CYS A 848 13.34 35.29 17.59
CA CYS A 848 13.77 34.54 16.41
C CYS A 848 12.57 34.15 15.53
N MET A 849 11.99 35.13 14.82
CA MET A 849 10.81 34.92 13.98
C MET A 849 11.01 33.91 12.84
N GLU A 850 12.24 33.68 12.41
CA GLU A 850 12.61 32.63 11.43
C GLU A 850 12.17 31.21 11.88
N ARG A 851 12.02 31.01 13.20
CA ARG A 851 11.58 29.75 13.83
C ARG A 851 10.07 29.66 14.00
N GLN A 852 9.31 30.70 13.63
CA GLN A 852 7.86 30.72 13.71
C GLN A 852 7.19 30.06 12.51
N ARG A 853 6.02 29.45 12.73
CA ARG A 853 5.23 28.80 11.67
C ARG A 853 3.77 29.25 11.61
N ARG A 854 3.15 29.61 12.74
CA ARG A 854 1.77 30.12 12.73
C ARG A 854 1.72 31.52 12.12
N LYS A 855 0.73 31.76 11.26
CA LYS A 855 0.57 32.98 10.46
C LYS A 855 0.25 34.22 11.29
N ASP A 856 -0.49 34.06 12.39
CA ASP A 856 -0.85 35.14 13.33
C ASP A 856 0.39 35.81 13.93
N PHE A 857 1.32 35.03 14.48
CA PHE A 857 2.59 35.54 14.98
C PHE A 857 3.44 36.15 13.86
N LEU A 858 3.48 35.54 12.67
CA LEU A 858 4.23 36.07 11.52
C LEU A 858 3.71 37.43 11.06
N ALA A 859 2.39 37.63 11.06
CA ALA A 859 1.76 38.91 10.71
C ALA A 859 2.12 40.01 11.71
N LYS A 860 2.26 39.65 13.00
CA LYS A 860 2.67 40.58 14.05
C LYS A 860 4.14 40.97 13.99
N GLY A 861 4.97 40.09 13.43
CA GLY A 861 6.36 40.38 13.09
C GLY A 861 7.32 40.32 14.29
N VAL A 862 8.54 40.80 14.05
CA VAL A 862 9.65 40.82 15.02
C VAL A 862 9.40 41.88 16.09
N HIS A 863 9.71 41.55 17.34
CA HIS A 863 9.65 42.48 18.47
C HIS A 863 11.02 42.58 19.16
N LYS A 864 11.51 43.81 19.29
CA LYS A 864 12.75 44.14 20.01
C LYS A 864 12.42 44.93 21.26
N GLY A 865 13.04 44.59 22.38
CA GLY A 865 12.78 45.28 23.63
C GLY A 865 13.82 44.94 24.70
N LYS A 866 13.76 45.66 25.81
CA LYS A 866 14.55 45.33 27.00
C LYS A 866 13.72 44.40 27.88
N VAL A 867 14.33 43.38 28.45
CA VAL A 867 13.70 42.45 29.39
C VAL A 867 14.64 42.19 30.56
N GLU A 868 14.09 41.78 31.70
CA GLU A 868 14.85 41.38 32.87
C GLU A 868 15.65 40.10 32.58
N GLU A 869 16.95 40.13 32.89
CA GLU A 869 17.84 38.98 32.62
C GLU A 869 17.45 37.73 33.41
N THR A 870 16.65 37.89 34.48
CA THR A 870 16.16 36.82 35.34
C THR A 870 15.51 35.70 34.54
N PHE A 871 14.73 36.04 33.51
CA PHE A 871 13.92 35.10 32.73
C PHE A 871 14.52 34.73 31.37
N VAL A 872 15.73 35.21 31.07
CA VAL A 872 16.46 34.84 29.84
C VAL A 872 17.47 33.76 30.17
N PHE A 873 17.35 32.62 29.50
CA PHE A 873 18.22 31.46 29.73
C PHE A 873 18.97 31.07 28.45
N PRO A 874 20.22 30.61 28.56
CA PRO A 874 20.86 29.87 27.49
C PRO A 874 20.10 28.57 27.25
N MET A 875 19.83 28.28 25.99
CA MET A 875 19.00 27.17 25.56
C MET A 875 19.75 26.26 24.59
N LEU A 876 19.66 24.94 24.81
CA LEU A 876 20.18 23.94 23.88
C LEU A 876 19.02 23.26 23.14
N GLY A 877 19.07 23.33 21.81
CA GLY A 877 18.22 22.52 20.95
C GLY A 877 18.97 21.36 20.29
N GLY A 878 18.25 20.51 19.57
CA GLY A 878 18.83 19.30 18.96
C GLY A 878 20.03 19.55 18.02
N ARG A 879 20.15 20.74 17.42
CA ARG A 879 21.31 21.13 16.58
C ARG A 879 22.53 21.57 17.40
N ASN A 880 22.32 21.96 18.64
CA ASN A 880 23.33 22.52 19.53
C ASN A 880 24.12 21.45 20.28
N ILE A 881 23.67 20.19 20.25
CA ILE A 881 24.30 19.08 20.97
C ILE A 881 24.73 17.94 20.03
N GLY A 882 25.69 17.14 20.47
CA GLY A 882 26.11 15.88 19.86
C GLY A 882 26.56 14.88 20.93
N LYS A 883 26.95 13.67 20.52
CA LYS A 883 27.52 12.67 21.44
C LYS A 883 28.68 13.30 22.21
N TRP A 884 28.61 13.31 23.54
CA TRP A 884 29.63 13.86 24.45
C TRP A 884 29.93 15.36 24.35
N GLN A 885 29.23 16.15 23.54
CA GLN A 885 29.60 17.56 23.34
C GLN A 885 28.43 18.52 23.13
N VAL A 886 28.63 19.74 23.63
CA VAL A 886 27.83 20.93 23.29
C VAL A 886 28.57 21.70 22.21
N LYS A 887 27.89 21.98 21.09
CA LYS A 887 28.46 22.64 19.91
C LYS A 887 28.28 24.16 19.95
N SER A 888 27.14 24.62 20.44
CA SER A 888 26.74 26.03 20.51
C SER A 888 25.51 26.16 21.42
N ASN A 889 24.93 27.35 21.54
CA ASN A 889 23.65 27.55 22.21
C ASN A 889 22.78 28.57 21.46
N GLU A 890 21.48 28.55 21.77
CA GLU A 890 20.52 29.62 21.50
C GLU A 890 20.12 30.26 22.84
N PHE A 891 19.17 31.19 22.84
CA PHE A 891 18.63 31.80 24.05
C PHE A 891 17.11 31.69 24.05
N MET A 892 16.51 31.63 25.25
CA MET A 892 15.07 31.49 25.40
C MET A 892 14.56 32.35 26.56
N LEU A 893 13.43 33.02 26.33
CA LEU A 893 12.65 33.67 27.39
C LEU A 893 11.77 32.63 28.08
N VAL A 894 11.86 32.51 29.41
CA VAL A 894 11.15 31.51 30.20
C VAL A 894 10.50 32.20 31.41
N PRO A 895 9.25 32.70 31.32
CA PRO A 895 8.54 33.37 32.41
C PRO A 895 7.98 32.38 33.46
N HIS A 896 8.84 31.50 33.94
CA HIS A 896 8.56 30.43 34.89
C HIS A 896 9.69 30.35 35.93
N THR A 897 9.41 29.72 37.05
CA THR A 897 10.41 29.32 38.05
C THR A 897 10.19 27.87 38.48
N ALA A 898 11.06 27.34 39.34
CA ALA A 898 10.86 26.02 39.95
C ALA A 898 9.56 25.95 40.78
N GLU A 899 9.16 27.06 41.39
CA GLU A 899 7.91 27.23 42.13
C GLU A 899 6.71 27.42 41.18
N TYR A 900 6.81 28.35 40.23
CA TYR A 900 5.76 28.65 39.25
C TYR A 900 5.85 27.78 38.00
N LYS A 901 5.59 26.48 38.17
CA LYS A 901 5.67 25.46 37.10
C LYS A 901 4.73 25.75 35.92
N TYR A 902 3.56 26.35 36.18
CA TYR A 902 2.55 26.69 35.17
C TYR A 902 2.62 28.14 34.66
N GLY A 903 3.71 28.83 34.95
CA GLY A 903 3.93 30.23 34.60
C GLY A 903 3.65 31.13 35.79
N ILE A 904 4.43 32.20 35.89
CA ILE A 904 4.26 33.20 36.94
C ILE A 904 2.91 33.91 36.70
N PRO A 905 2.07 34.14 37.73
CA PRO A 905 0.84 34.91 37.57
C PRO A 905 1.11 36.30 37.00
N VAL A 906 0.23 36.80 36.13
CA VAL A 906 0.42 38.09 35.41
C VAL A 906 0.74 39.24 36.37
N ALA A 907 -0.04 39.41 37.42
CA ALA A 907 0.17 40.46 38.42
C ALA A 907 1.50 40.36 39.16
N GLU A 908 1.99 39.14 39.39
CA GLU A 908 3.30 38.94 40.03
C GLU A 908 4.44 39.19 39.05
N LEU A 909 4.31 38.77 37.79
CA LEU A 909 5.30 39.07 36.75
C LEU A 909 5.42 40.58 36.51
N ASP A 910 4.31 41.32 36.49
CA ASP A 910 4.30 42.79 36.38
C ASP A 910 5.09 43.46 37.51
N LYS A 911 5.04 42.88 38.72
CA LYS A 911 5.74 43.40 39.89
C LYS A 911 7.24 43.12 39.87
N ILE A 912 7.63 41.91 39.50
CA ILE A 912 9.03 41.47 39.61
C ILE A 912 9.83 41.63 38.30
N ALA A 913 9.16 41.72 37.15
CA ALA A 913 9.75 41.89 35.84
C ALA A 913 8.82 42.64 34.86
N PRO A 914 8.55 43.93 35.13
CA PRO A 914 7.63 44.74 34.34
C PRO A 914 8.02 44.82 32.86
N ARG A 915 9.32 44.80 32.52
CA ARG A 915 9.76 44.88 31.11
C ARG A 915 9.51 43.58 30.36
N THR A 916 9.70 42.44 31.02
CA THR A 916 9.37 41.12 30.48
C THR A 916 7.87 40.99 30.26
N SER A 917 7.06 41.49 31.20
CA SER A 917 5.60 41.49 31.07
C SER A 917 5.13 42.37 29.91
N GLU A 918 5.63 43.60 29.80
CA GLU A 918 5.40 44.52 28.67
C GLU A 918 5.75 43.87 27.33
N TRP A 919 6.90 43.18 27.27
CA TRP A 919 7.37 42.48 26.08
C TRP A 919 6.46 41.30 25.68
N LEU A 920 5.99 40.50 26.64
CA LEU A 920 5.07 39.39 26.38
C LEU A 920 3.66 39.87 26.00
N TYR A 921 3.20 40.97 26.61
CA TYR A 921 1.90 41.58 26.32
C TYR A 921 1.79 42.05 24.87
N PHE A 922 2.90 42.43 24.23
CA PHE A 922 2.92 42.70 22.80
C PHE A 922 2.24 41.57 22.01
N TYR A 923 2.46 40.29 22.35
CA TYR A 923 1.85 39.11 21.69
C TYR A 923 0.64 38.51 22.43
N HIS A 924 -0.07 39.27 23.28
CA HIS A 924 -1.09 38.74 24.20
C HIS A 924 -2.11 37.79 23.52
N ASP A 925 -2.82 38.28 22.51
CA ASP A 925 -3.93 37.55 21.89
C ASP A 925 -3.45 36.29 21.15
N GLU A 926 -2.31 36.37 20.44
CA GLU A 926 -1.76 35.24 19.72
C GLU A 926 -1.25 34.17 20.69
N LEU A 927 -0.60 34.58 21.79
CA LEU A 927 -0.14 33.67 22.83
C LEU A 927 -1.33 32.97 23.50
N LEU A 928 -2.38 33.69 23.88
CA LEU A 928 -3.60 33.12 24.47
C LEU A 928 -4.26 32.10 23.54
N ASN A 929 -4.51 32.50 22.29
CA ASN A 929 -5.09 31.64 21.27
C ASN A 929 -4.26 30.37 21.06
N SER A 930 -2.93 30.51 21.06
CA SER A 930 -2.04 29.36 20.91
C SER A 930 -2.09 28.39 22.07
N ARG A 931 -2.31 28.86 23.31
CA ARG A 931 -2.42 27.99 24.49
C ARG A 931 -3.75 27.28 24.57
N ILE A 932 -4.84 27.98 24.21
CA ILE A 932 -6.17 27.36 24.09
C ILE A 932 -6.14 26.22 23.06
N GLN A 933 -5.47 26.45 21.94
CA GLN A 933 -5.42 25.48 20.84
C GLN A 933 -4.44 24.33 21.10
N ASN A 934 -3.22 24.62 21.56
CA ASN A 934 -2.11 23.67 21.57
C ASN A 934 -1.57 23.34 22.98
N GLY A 935 -1.98 24.07 24.01
CA GLY A 935 -1.44 23.92 25.37
C GLY A 935 -1.92 22.64 26.06
N LYS A 936 -1.00 21.94 26.72
CA LYS A 936 -1.29 20.72 27.46
C LYS A 936 -2.07 21.03 28.74
N PHE A 937 -3.37 20.73 28.74
CA PHE A 937 -4.29 21.02 29.84
C PHE A 937 -4.23 22.50 30.27
N PHE A 938 -4.24 23.40 29.28
CA PHE A 938 -4.27 24.83 29.56
C PHE A 938 -5.61 25.25 30.17
N ASN A 939 -5.56 26.02 31.26
CA ASN A 939 -6.74 26.58 31.90
C ASN A 939 -6.58 28.11 32.00
N PRO A 940 -7.30 28.89 31.18
CA PRO A 940 -7.17 30.35 31.14
C PRO A 940 -7.58 31.02 32.45
N SER A 941 -8.39 30.37 33.29
CA SER A 941 -8.81 30.92 34.59
C SER A 941 -7.72 30.85 35.67
N THR A 942 -6.71 30.02 35.49
CA THR A 942 -5.68 29.77 36.53
C THR A 942 -4.25 29.93 36.03
N GLN A 943 -4.05 30.09 34.72
CA GLN A 943 -2.72 30.07 34.09
C GLN A 943 -2.56 31.25 33.14
N PRO A 944 -1.37 31.87 33.11
CA PRO A 944 -1.12 33.04 32.27
C PRO A 944 -1.12 32.69 30.77
N TYR A 945 -1.48 33.65 29.93
CA TYR A 945 -1.52 33.53 28.47
C TYR A 945 -0.15 33.16 27.85
N TYR A 946 0.95 33.42 28.56
CA TYR A 946 2.32 33.11 28.15
C TYR A 946 2.87 31.78 28.71
N ARG A 947 2.05 30.92 29.32
CA ARG A 947 2.48 29.63 29.88
C ARG A 947 3.25 28.78 28.86
N LEU A 948 4.37 28.19 29.27
CA LEU A 948 5.11 27.17 28.56
C LEU A 948 4.80 25.78 29.13
N ASP A 949 4.89 24.75 28.29
CA ASP A 949 4.69 23.36 28.70
C ASP A 949 6.02 22.66 29.03
N ASN A 950 5.94 21.60 29.83
CA ASN A 950 7.08 20.79 30.30
C ASN A 950 8.13 21.57 31.12
N VAL A 951 7.71 22.59 31.87
CA VAL A 951 8.57 23.28 32.84
C VAL A 951 8.37 22.70 34.24
N GLY A 952 9.47 22.45 34.96
CA GLY A 952 9.45 21.98 36.34
C GLY A 952 10.80 22.15 37.03
N GLU A 953 10.95 21.64 38.26
CA GLU A 953 12.22 21.71 39.00
C GLU A 953 13.41 21.13 38.21
N TYR A 954 13.17 20.05 37.47
CA TYR A 954 14.17 19.40 36.60
C TYR A 954 14.70 20.33 35.50
N THR A 955 13.94 21.34 35.07
CA THR A 955 14.36 22.35 34.09
C THR A 955 15.54 23.16 34.61
N TYR A 956 15.61 23.36 35.92
CA TYR A 956 16.62 24.19 36.59
C TYR A 956 17.68 23.36 37.33
N ALA A 957 17.69 22.03 37.14
CA ALA A 957 18.69 21.16 37.77
C ALA A 957 20.13 21.61 37.41
N PRO A 958 21.08 21.56 38.38
CA PRO A 958 22.45 22.04 38.18
C PRO A 958 23.18 21.24 37.12
N TYR A 959 22.97 19.92 37.08
CA TYR A 959 23.50 19.04 36.05
C TYR A 959 22.36 18.33 35.31
N LYS A 960 22.56 18.12 34.01
CA LYS A 960 21.59 17.42 33.17
C LYS A 960 22.29 16.47 32.21
N VAL A 961 21.71 15.29 32.01
CA VAL A 961 22.05 14.40 30.90
C VAL A 961 21.05 14.65 29.78
N LEU A 962 21.51 15.06 28.60
CA LEU A 962 20.68 15.45 27.47
C LEU A 962 20.83 14.46 26.31
N TRP A 963 19.73 14.14 25.63
CA TRP A 963 19.73 13.41 24.36
C TRP A 963 18.66 13.96 23.42
N LYS A 964 18.77 13.65 22.13
CA LYS A 964 17.85 14.14 21.11
C LYS A 964 16.61 13.24 21.04
N GLU A 965 15.44 13.86 20.90
CA GLU A 965 14.22 13.12 20.56
C GLU A 965 14.34 12.49 19.16
N GLN A 966 15.06 13.15 18.24
CA GLN A 966 15.23 12.72 16.85
C GLN A 966 16.72 12.61 16.47
N THR A 967 17.25 11.39 16.38
CA THR A 967 18.62 11.05 16.00
C THR A 967 18.71 9.64 15.43
N GLY A 968 19.64 9.39 14.50
CA GLY A 968 19.80 8.05 13.89
C GLY A 968 20.33 6.98 14.85
N SER A 969 21.00 7.39 15.92
CA SER A 969 21.48 6.51 16.99
C SER A 969 21.50 7.25 18.32
N MET A 970 21.32 6.53 19.43
CA MET A 970 21.35 7.09 20.76
C MET A 970 22.67 7.83 21.02
N SER A 971 22.54 9.06 21.53
CA SER A 971 23.68 9.89 21.92
C SER A 971 23.29 10.84 23.04
N ALA A 972 24.09 10.83 24.10
CA ALA A 972 23.90 11.64 25.28
C ALA A 972 25.08 12.60 25.52
N VAL A 973 24.83 13.67 26.28
CA VAL A 973 25.84 14.63 26.75
C VAL A 973 25.48 15.13 28.15
N VAL A 974 26.49 15.33 29.01
CA VAL A 974 26.32 16.01 30.30
C VAL A 974 26.47 17.52 30.12
N VAL A 975 25.58 18.28 30.74
CA VAL A 975 25.70 19.75 30.84
C VAL A 975 25.54 20.19 32.30
N GLY A 976 26.38 21.15 32.69
CA GLY A 976 26.25 21.94 33.91
C GLY A 976 25.72 23.34 33.59
N SER A 977 26.40 24.36 34.12
CA SER A 977 26.06 25.77 33.88
C SER A 977 26.45 26.26 32.47
N TYR A 978 26.04 27.48 32.14
CA TYR A 978 26.40 28.16 30.90
C TYR A 978 27.92 28.29 30.74
N PHE A 979 28.62 28.75 31.79
CA PHE A 979 30.08 28.92 31.72
C PHE A 979 30.85 27.60 31.65
N GLU A 980 30.31 26.53 32.23
CA GLU A 980 30.96 25.21 32.25
C GLU A 980 30.81 24.45 30.91
N SER A 981 29.63 24.58 30.29
CA SER A 981 29.20 23.68 29.22
C SER A 981 29.25 24.29 27.83
N VAL A 982 28.99 25.59 27.69
CA VAL A 982 28.88 26.23 26.37
C VAL A 982 30.26 26.67 25.87
N PRO A 983 30.68 26.26 24.66
CA PRO A 983 31.91 26.74 24.06
C PRO A 983 31.86 28.27 23.86
N ASN A 984 32.92 28.98 24.27
CA ASN A 984 33.02 30.44 24.15
C ASN A 984 31.87 31.20 24.85
N ALA A 985 31.41 30.69 26.00
CA ALA A 985 30.37 31.36 26.79
C ALA A 985 30.75 32.80 27.15
N ASP A 986 29.84 33.73 26.86
CA ASP A 986 30.00 35.15 27.13
C ASP A 986 29.82 35.46 28.63
N ARG A 987 30.95 35.55 29.35
CA ARG A 987 30.96 35.81 30.80
C ARG A 987 30.47 37.20 31.19
N GLY A 988 30.35 38.13 30.24
CA GLY A 988 29.83 39.47 30.50
C GLY A 988 28.32 39.61 30.30
N LEU A 989 27.66 38.60 29.71
CA LEU A 989 26.27 38.70 29.29
C LEU A 989 25.28 38.77 30.45
N PHE A 990 25.45 37.93 31.47
CA PHE A 990 24.58 37.84 32.64
C PHE A 990 25.30 38.37 33.89
N SER A 991 24.55 38.86 34.88
CA SER A 991 25.13 39.21 36.18
C SER A 991 25.61 37.98 36.98
N GLU A 992 24.99 36.83 36.76
CA GLU A 992 25.33 35.55 37.39
C GLU A 992 25.31 34.42 36.35
N ASP A 993 26.05 33.35 36.62
CA ASP A 993 26.02 32.16 35.76
C ASP A 993 24.60 31.55 35.74
N LYS A 994 24.19 31.03 34.58
CA LYS A 994 22.82 30.57 34.35
C LYS A 994 22.77 29.07 34.14
N ALA A 995 21.74 28.44 34.69
CA ALA A 995 21.35 27.10 34.30
C ALA A 995 20.98 27.05 32.81
N ILE A 996 21.30 25.93 32.16
CA ILE A 996 20.91 25.68 30.77
C ILE A 996 19.51 25.07 30.73
N VAL A 997 18.64 25.63 29.89
CA VAL A 997 17.32 25.06 29.55
C VAL A 997 17.37 24.40 28.17
N VAL A 998 16.36 23.59 27.83
CA VAL A 998 16.38 22.82 26.57
C VAL A 998 15.05 22.90 25.82
N ASP A 999 15.13 22.84 24.49
CA ASP A 999 13.98 22.89 23.58
C ASP A 999 13.17 21.58 23.61
N SER A 1000 11.89 21.61 23.20
CA SER A 1000 11.03 20.42 23.23
C SER A 1000 11.51 19.24 22.39
N LYS A 1001 12.52 19.41 21.52
CA LYS A 1001 13.17 18.32 20.77
C LYS A 1001 14.42 17.74 21.44
N VAL A 1002 14.75 18.19 22.64
CA VAL A 1002 15.78 17.65 23.51
C VAL A 1002 15.12 17.10 24.77
N LEU A 1003 15.53 15.89 25.14
CA LEU A 1003 15.09 15.19 26.34
C LEU A 1003 16.19 15.29 27.39
N MET A 1004 15.81 15.27 28.66
CA MET A 1004 16.74 15.49 29.76
C MET A 1004 16.45 14.60 30.97
N LEU A 1005 17.51 14.32 31.73
CA LEU A 1005 17.48 13.85 33.10
C LEU A 1005 18.19 14.89 33.96
N GLY A 1006 17.50 15.52 34.91
CA GLY A 1006 18.10 16.48 35.84
C GLY A 1006 18.64 15.79 37.09
N LEU A 1007 19.85 16.14 37.50
CA LEU A 1007 20.58 15.52 38.62
C LEU A 1007 21.29 16.59 39.48
N PRO A 1008 21.44 16.33 40.80
CA PRO A 1008 22.12 17.26 41.70
C PRO A 1008 23.64 17.18 41.63
N GLU A 1009 24.21 16.05 41.20
CA GLU A 1009 25.65 15.75 41.25
C GLU A 1009 26.24 15.53 39.86
N PHE A 1010 27.43 16.08 39.61
CA PHE A 1010 28.14 15.97 38.33
C PHE A 1010 28.58 14.53 38.05
N GLU A 1011 29.06 13.83 39.07
CA GLU A 1011 29.56 12.46 38.98
C GLU A 1011 28.43 11.48 38.65
N GLU A 1012 27.24 11.68 39.23
CA GLU A 1012 26.05 10.88 38.91
C GLU A 1012 25.57 11.14 37.48
N ALA A 1013 25.62 12.40 37.01
CA ALA A 1013 25.26 12.74 35.63
C ALA A 1013 26.22 12.08 34.62
N ASN A 1014 27.52 12.08 34.89
CA ASN A 1014 28.51 11.41 34.05
C ASN A 1014 28.39 9.90 34.10
N TYR A 1015 28.06 9.31 35.26
CA TYR A 1015 27.75 7.87 35.37
C TYR A 1015 26.60 7.46 34.44
N VAL A 1016 25.46 8.16 34.51
CA VAL A 1016 24.30 7.84 33.65
C VAL A 1016 24.60 8.12 32.17
N CYS A 1017 25.26 9.24 31.85
CA CYS A 1017 25.66 9.55 30.48
C CYS A 1017 26.64 8.51 29.91
N GLY A 1018 27.57 8.03 30.72
CA GLY A 1018 28.48 6.93 30.44
C GLY A 1018 27.73 5.69 29.95
N ILE A 1019 26.75 5.25 30.74
CA ILE A 1019 25.92 4.08 30.42
C ILE A 1019 25.12 4.30 29.14
N LEU A 1020 24.45 5.45 28.98
CA LEU A 1020 23.60 5.73 27.80
C LEU A 1020 24.37 5.79 26.48
N ASN A 1021 25.68 6.05 26.52
CA ASN A 1021 26.54 6.12 25.35
C ASN A 1021 27.39 4.84 25.13
N ALA A 1022 27.34 3.87 26.04
CA ALA A 1022 28.03 2.60 25.90
C ALA A 1022 27.47 1.82 24.71
N LYS A 1023 28.35 1.21 23.91
CA LYS A 1023 28.03 0.58 22.62
C LYS A 1023 26.88 -0.43 22.71
N ASP A 1024 26.91 -1.33 23.69
CA ASP A 1024 25.88 -2.36 23.82
C ASP A 1024 24.55 -1.78 24.31
N VAL A 1025 24.59 -0.77 25.19
CA VAL A 1025 23.38 -0.08 25.66
C VAL A 1025 22.73 0.70 24.51
N VAL A 1026 23.54 1.37 23.69
CA VAL A 1026 23.09 2.03 22.45
C VAL A 1026 22.45 1.00 21.51
N ALA A 1027 23.05 -0.18 21.33
CA ALA A 1027 22.48 -1.24 20.50
C ALA A 1027 21.11 -1.72 21.02
N VAL A 1028 20.94 -1.85 22.33
CA VAL A 1028 19.64 -2.17 22.95
C VAL A 1028 18.62 -1.06 22.69
N ILE A 1029 18.97 0.20 22.93
CA ILE A 1029 18.07 1.35 22.72
C ILE A 1029 17.65 1.47 21.26
N ASP A 1030 18.62 1.39 20.35
CA ASP A 1030 18.37 1.48 18.91
C ASP A 1030 17.58 0.27 18.40
N GLY A 1031 17.71 -0.91 19.03
CA GLY A 1031 17.01 -2.14 18.66
C GLY A 1031 15.49 -2.11 18.87
N TYR A 1032 14.96 -1.25 19.76
CA TYR A 1032 13.51 -1.03 19.91
C TYR A 1032 13.03 0.34 19.41
N ALA A 1033 13.95 1.23 19.01
CA ALA A 1033 13.59 2.56 18.52
C ALA A 1033 12.99 2.52 17.11
N ILE A 1034 12.08 3.47 16.81
CA ILE A 1034 11.55 3.66 15.44
C ILE A 1034 12.37 4.71 14.73
N ASN A 1035 12.99 4.34 13.60
CA ASN A 1035 13.73 5.25 12.71
C ASN A 1035 14.69 6.13 13.52
N THR A 1036 14.35 7.42 13.68
CA THR A 1036 15.14 8.42 14.41
C THR A 1036 14.57 8.79 15.78
N ASN A 1037 13.40 8.30 16.17
CA ASN A 1037 12.76 8.72 17.41
C ASN A 1037 13.30 7.95 18.63
N ARG A 1038 13.75 8.67 19.67
CA ARG A 1038 14.06 8.13 21.00
C ARG A 1038 13.35 8.97 22.05
N GLY A 1039 12.43 8.36 22.81
CA GLY A 1039 11.61 9.07 23.77
C GLY A 1039 12.22 9.16 25.17
N ILE A 1040 11.41 9.63 26.13
CA ILE A 1040 11.75 9.61 27.56
C ILE A 1040 11.73 8.19 28.16
N ASP A 1041 11.12 7.25 27.43
CA ASP A 1041 10.99 5.84 27.75
C ASP A 1041 12.32 5.09 27.75
N VAL A 1042 13.38 5.66 27.15
CA VAL A 1042 14.76 5.15 27.30
C VAL A 1042 15.10 4.86 28.76
N LEU A 1043 14.82 5.78 29.68
CA LEU A 1043 15.10 5.59 31.10
C LEU A 1043 13.99 4.81 31.84
N LYS A 1044 12.84 4.55 31.19
CA LYS A 1044 11.77 3.73 31.76
C LYS A 1044 12.19 2.26 31.79
N TYR A 1045 12.85 1.79 30.73
CA TYR A 1045 13.16 0.37 30.57
C TYR A 1045 14.49 -0.04 31.18
N LEU A 1046 15.52 0.81 31.12
CA LEU A 1046 16.87 0.44 31.57
C LEU A 1046 16.95 0.34 33.10
N ALA A 1047 17.38 -0.82 33.60
CA ALA A 1047 17.59 -1.16 35.00
C ALA A 1047 18.90 -0.56 35.56
N ILE A 1048 19.16 0.72 35.32
CA ILE A 1048 20.39 1.40 35.76
C ILE A 1048 20.41 1.47 37.30
N PRO A 1049 21.42 0.86 37.97
CA PRO A 1049 21.57 0.97 39.41
C PRO A 1049 21.75 2.42 39.84
N LYS A 1050 21.23 2.78 41.01
CA LYS A 1050 21.48 4.11 41.59
C LYS A 1050 22.97 4.29 41.81
N TYR A 1051 23.50 5.45 41.40
CA TYR A 1051 24.90 5.79 41.60
C TYR A 1051 25.29 5.67 43.08
N ASP A 1052 26.38 4.96 43.33
CA ASP A 1052 26.98 4.79 44.65
C ASP A 1052 28.43 5.25 44.57
N ARG A 1053 28.76 6.27 45.37
CA ARG A 1053 30.10 6.82 45.47
C ARG A 1053 31.12 5.85 46.05
N LYS A 1054 30.73 4.72 46.62
CA LYS A 1054 31.64 3.68 47.14
C LYS A 1054 31.91 2.57 46.14
N ASP A 1055 31.13 2.48 45.08
CA ASP A 1055 31.28 1.45 44.07
C ASP A 1055 32.35 1.85 43.05
N LEU A 1056 33.39 1.02 42.91
CA LEU A 1056 34.52 1.30 42.04
C LEU A 1056 34.14 1.27 40.55
N VAL A 1057 33.17 0.46 40.14
CA VAL A 1057 32.70 0.40 38.75
C VAL A 1057 31.92 1.68 38.43
N HIS A 1058 31.05 2.12 39.33
CA HIS A 1058 30.33 3.39 39.18
C HIS A 1058 31.29 4.59 39.04
N GLN A 1059 32.30 4.67 39.92
CA GLN A 1059 33.33 5.71 39.86
C GLN A 1059 34.09 5.69 38.54
N LYS A 1060 34.49 4.51 38.05
CA LYS A 1060 35.21 4.36 36.78
C LYS A 1060 34.37 4.83 35.59
N ILE A 1061 33.12 4.38 35.47
CA ILE A 1061 32.20 4.80 34.41
C ILE A 1061 32.06 6.33 34.40
N SER A 1062 31.85 6.93 35.58
CA SER A 1062 31.75 8.38 35.74
C SER A 1062 33.04 9.09 35.30
N ALA A 1063 34.20 8.65 35.78
CA ALA A 1063 35.50 9.25 35.45
C ALA A 1063 35.83 9.15 33.95
N MET A 1064 35.54 8.01 33.32
CA MET A 1064 35.74 7.81 31.89
C MET A 1064 34.82 8.70 31.06
N SER A 1065 33.56 8.84 31.47
CA SER A 1065 32.64 9.78 30.83
C SER A 1065 33.17 11.22 30.92
N GLN A 1066 33.68 11.64 32.08
CA GLN A 1066 34.28 12.98 32.25
C GLN A 1066 35.50 13.19 31.35
N GLU A 1067 36.39 12.20 31.28
CA GLU A 1067 37.58 12.23 30.42
C GLU A 1067 37.19 12.36 28.94
N ILE A 1068 36.18 11.61 28.48
CA ILE A 1068 35.66 11.71 27.12
C ILE A 1068 35.11 13.12 26.85
N HIS A 1069 34.31 13.68 27.76
CA HIS A 1069 33.81 15.05 27.61
C HIS A 1069 34.94 16.09 27.56
N ALA A 1070 35.99 15.93 28.38
CA ALA A 1070 37.15 16.81 28.39
C ALA A 1070 37.91 16.77 27.06
N ARG A 1071 38.15 15.59 26.50
CA ARG A 1071 38.80 15.42 25.19
C ARG A 1071 37.96 15.95 24.04
N MET A 1072 36.64 15.83 24.12
CA MET A 1072 35.72 16.35 23.12
C MET A 1072 35.67 17.89 23.08
N LYS A 1073 36.12 18.57 24.14
CA LYS A 1073 36.30 20.04 24.15
C LYS A 1073 37.59 20.50 23.44
N MET A 1074 38.52 19.59 23.12
CA MET A 1074 39.76 19.92 22.43
C MET A 1074 39.54 20.20 20.94
N VAL A 1075 40.40 21.03 20.34
CA VAL A 1075 40.32 21.39 18.91
C VAL A 1075 40.42 20.16 17.99
N LYS A 1076 41.17 19.13 18.41
CA LYS A 1076 41.26 17.82 17.76
C LYS A 1076 41.12 16.72 18.82
N PRO A 1077 39.92 16.13 18.99
CA PRO A 1077 39.72 15.03 19.93
C PRO A 1077 40.49 13.77 19.50
N GLU A 1078 41.30 13.20 20.40
CA GLU A 1078 42.11 11.99 20.15
C GLU A 1078 41.80 10.88 21.16
N GLY A 1079 41.85 9.62 20.70
CA GLY A 1079 41.67 8.43 21.56
C GLY A 1079 40.25 8.18 22.08
N ILE A 1080 39.23 8.89 21.57
CA ILE A 1080 37.83 8.73 22.00
C ILE A 1080 37.32 7.30 21.79
N PHE A 1081 37.58 6.71 20.62
CA PHE A 1081 37.11 5.35 20.30
C PHE A 1081 37.57 4.30 21.32
N ARG A 1082 38.85 4.35 21.70
CA ARG A 1082 39.41 3.45 22.71
C ARG A 1082 38.77 3.64 24.09
N LEU A 1083 38.55 4.89 24.51
CA LEU A 1083 37.86 5.18 25.76
C LEU A 1083 36.40 4.70 25.74
N GLU A 1084 35.71 4.78 24.60
CA GLU A 1084 34.36 4.24 24.45
C GLU A 1084 34.32 2.71 24.52
N GLU A 1085 35.33 2.02 23.99
CA GLU A 1085 35.47 0.56 24.13
C GLU A 1085 35.71 0.17 25.59
N GLU A 1086 36.68 0.80 26.25
CA GLU A 1086 36.98 0.53 27.67
C GLU A 1086 35.76 0.87 28.57
N LEU A 1087 35.02 1.95 28.26
CA LEU A 1087 33.79 2.33 28.96
C LEU A 1087 32.72 1.26 28.80
N ASN A 1088 32.56 0.72 27.59
CA ASN A 1088 31.61 -0.35 27.32
C ASN A 1088 31.92 -1.60 28.14
N ASP A 1089 33.19 -1.95 28.30
CA ASP A 1089 33.60 -3.09 29.14
C ASP A 1089 33.29 -2.89 30.62
N GLU A 1090 33.48 -1.68 31.17
CA GLU A 1090 33.07 -1.38 32.56
C GLU A 1090 31.55 -1.41 32.72
N VAL A 1091 30.79 -0.94 31.72
CA VAL A 1091 29.32 -1.06 31.71
C VAL A 1091 28.88 -2.53 31.62
N ARG A 1092 29.56 -3.39 30.84
CA ARG A 1092 29.31 -4.83 30.86
C ARG A 1092 29.54 -5.44 32.24
N LYS A 1093 30.60 -5.05 32.94
CA LYS A 1093 30.88 -5.52 34.31
C LYS A 1093 29.75 -5.15 35.26
N LEU A 1094 29.26 -3.90 35.20
CA LEU A 1094 28.14 -3.41 36.01
C LEU A 1094 26.91 -4.32 35.92
N PHE A 1095 26.53 -4.73 34.70
CA PHE A 1095 25.36 -5.59 34.48
C PHE A 1095 25.67 -7.10 34.57
N SER A 1096 26.95 -7.49 34.67
CA SER A 1096 27.35 -8.90 34.85
C SER A 1096 27.43 -9.32 36.32
N SER A 1097 27.65 -8.38 37.24
CA SER A 1097 27.68 -8.62 38.70
C SER A 1097 26.29 -8.74 39.35
N ILE A 1098 25.21 -8.54 38.60
CA ILE A 1098 23.83 -8.70 39.08
C ILE A 1098 23.48 -10.20 38.98
N THR A 1099 23.88 -10.98 39.98
CA THR A 1099 23.44 -12.38 40.12
C THR A 1099 21.96 -12.44 40.49
N ALA A 1100 21.20 -13.27 39.77
CA ALA A 1100 19.82 -13.62 40.09
C ALA A 1100 19.69 -14.06 41.57
N PRO A 1101 18.57 -13.75 42.25
CA PRO A 1101 18.31 -14.31 43.57
C PRO A 1101 18.19 -15.83 43.49
N PRO A 1102 18.57 -16.56 44.55
CA PRO A 1102 18.48 -18.02 44.56
C PRO A 1102 17.03 -18.45 44.37
N ILE A 1103 16.83 -19.41 43.46
CA ILE A 1103 15.58 -20.15 43.29
C ILE A 1103 15.17 -20.67 44.68
N LYS A 1104 14.07 -20.15 45.23
CA LYS A 1104 13.41 -20.81 46.35
C LYS A 1104 12.90 -22.15 45.83
N GLU A 1105 13.53 -23.23 46.27
CA GLU A 1105 12.96 -24.57 46.14
C GLU A 1105 11.54 -24.55 46.71
N SER A 1106 10.56 -24.66 45.82
CA SER A 1106 9.19 -24.97 46.19
C SER A 1106 9.22 -26.39 46.75
N SER A 1107 9.05 -26.51 48.06
CA SER A 1107 8.73 -27.77 48.72
C SER A 1107 7.53 -28.41 48.03
N PHE A 1108 7.77 -29.52 47.33
CA PHE A 1108 6.74 -30.46 46.92
C PHE A 1108 6.03 -30.96 48.18
N ASN A 1109 4.76 -30.61 48.33
CA ASN A 1109 3.82 -31.41 49.09
C ASN A 1109 2.77 -31.94 48.10
N VAL A 1110 2.76 -33.26 47.97
CA VAL A 1110 1.66 -34.10 47.49
C VAL A 1110 1.32 -35.00 48.69
N PRO A 1111 0.06 -35.34 48.99
CA PRO A 1111 -1.17 -35.16 48.22
C PRO A 1111 -2.08 -34.02 48.70
#